data_AF-A0A1N6VE14-F1
#
_entry.id   AF-A0A1N6VE14-F1
#
_cell.length_a   1.000
_cell.length_b   1.000
_cell.length_c   1.000
_cell.angle_alpha   90.00
_cell.angle_beta   90.00
_cell.angle_gamma   90.00
#
_symmetry.space_group_name_H-M   'P 1'
#
loop_
_entity.id
_entity.type
_entity.pdbx_description
1 polymer ?
#
loop_
_entity_poly.entity_id
_entity_poly.type
_entity_poly.pdbx_seq_one_letter_code
_entity_poly.pdbx_strand_id
1 'polypeptide(L)'
;MTVRRRHVTRGTTAAVPAAVPCATPPRARLVARLVAIVFLAAGGLVVGLLPGVAARPAYAHAYLLESTPVDGQVLSSPPAEVRLRFDEAVSLGRRSIQLLDPTGKELAIGAAEYADGKADTARASLPRDLAEGTYVVSWRVTSVDSHVVSGAFSFSVGHPSATAAPVEQDTGRVVPVVAAVGRAVAYLGVALALGGGVFVAGLWPGGRDDRRGRRVVWSGFAALAAGTAVVLLAQGPYADGRPLTAVFDPGLLGATLSTRLGHALLARLVLVVVLGVVFLIGVGRPSPVTGSEPADSETARAETTPAVPADSETTLPVTTLPVTTRAEPAGVARRTVLPAVAVVGAIAMTLTWTLADHAQSGAQIWLAVPATSLHLLAMVLWLGGLVTLAVCVLAPAGRRDPALLSLEPALPRFSRLALLCFTVIAVTGLYLSWRQVGTWGALGATGFGRLLLGKLAVVLGVLALASGARRFVHRRDRAGRAPRDLGAAVRRLRRSVAGEVVLGVVVVSITAVLVDTAPARTSYAPPVDTTVPFPAAVNASGPYGGLRGGSIQVKIEPARPGGNTADIYLTGRDGRLVPVPEISGALESRDRAVPALPVKVTAAEPGHYVAGSMSVPYPGEWALRLDIRVSDFDETRVRVPFTAH
;
A
#
# COMPACT_ATOMS: atom_id res chain seq x y z
N MET A 1 -49.60 -84.24 24.24
CA MET A 1 -49.33 -83.45 25.45
C MET A 1 -49.19 -82.00 25.04
N THR A 2 -50.01 -81.15 25.65
CA THR A 2 -50.57 -79.94 25.05
C THR A 2 -49.86 -78.66 25.50
N VAL A 3 -49.76 -77.72 24.57
CA VAL A 3 -49.37 -76.30 24.66
C VAL A 3 -49.60 -75.62 26.02
N ARG A 4 -48.62 -74.84 26.50
CA ARG A 4 -48.90 -73.63 27.30
C ARG A 4 -47.87 -72.52 27.04
N ARG A 5 -48.19 -71.65 26.07
CA ARG A 5 -47.59 -70.31 25.94
C ARG A 5 -48.01 -69.48 27.16
N ARG A 6 -47.05 -68.88 27.88
CA ARG A 6 -47.35 -67.79 28.82
C ARG A 6 -47.19 -66.46 28.10
N HIS A 7 -48.29 -65.72 28.06
CA HIS A 7 -48.34 -64.30 27.72
C HIS A 7 -47.55 -63.51 28.79
N VAL A 8 -46.60 -62.68 28.34
CA VAL A 8 -46.10 -61.55 29.12
C VAL A 8 -46.72 -60.29 28.53
N THR A 9 -47.35 -59.53 29.41
CA THR A 9 -48.10 -58.30 29.18
C THR A 9 -47.21 -57.14 28.75
N ARG A 10 -47.71 -56.33 27.82
CA ARG A 10 -47.14 -55.02 27.44
C ARG A 10 -47.09 -54.11 28.66
N GLY A 11 -45.88 -53.65 29.00
CA GLY A 11 -45.64 -52.58 29.98
C GLY A 11 -44.66 -51.57 29.39
N THR A 12 -45.21 -50.42 29.04
CA THR A 12 -44.62 -49.07 29.09
C THR A 12 -43.25 -48.84 28.43
N THR A 13 -43.29 -48.08 27.33
CA THR A 13 -42.20 -47.34 26.70
C THR A 13 -41.27 -46.66 27.72
N ALA A 14 -40.03 -47.12 27.84
CA ALA A 14 -38.93 -46.29 28.33
C ALA A 14 -38.42 -45.47 27.15
N ALA A 15 -38.83 -44.21 27.08
CA ALA A 15 -38.28 -43.25 26.13
C ALA A 15 -36.78 -43.10 26.40
N VAL A 16 -35.96 -43.35 25.38
CA VAL A 16 -34.57 -42.88 25.34
C VAL A 16 -34.61 -41.36 25.54
N PRO A 17 -33.85 -40.75 26.48
CA PRO A 17 -33.81 -39.31 26.58
C PRO A 17 -33.27 -38.76 25.27
N ALA A 18 -34.09 -37.99 24.57
CA ALA A 18 -33.70 -37.26 23.38
C ALA A 18 -32.41 -36.49 23.70
N ALA A 19 -31.40 -36.64 22.85
CA ALA A 19 -30.18 -35.85 22.93
C ALA A 19 -30.59 -34.36 22.94
N VAL A 20 -30.42 -33.71 24.08
CA VAL A 20 -30.63 -32.27 24.20
C VAL A 20 -29.68 -31.61 23.21
N PRO A 21 -30.17 -30.85 22.21
CA PRO A 21 -29.29 -30.12 21.32
C PRO A 21 -28.43 -29.22 22.18
N CYS A 22 -27.11 -29.45 22.15
CA CYS A 22 -26.13 -28.74 22.96
C CYS A 22 -26.24 -27.24 22.65
N ALA A 23 -27.01 -26.52 23.48
CA ALA A 23 -27.22 -25.10 23.33
C ALA A 23 -25.86 -24.42 23.46
N THR A 24 -25.45 -23.68 22.44
CA THR A 24 -24.24 -22.86 22.50
C THR A 24 -24.28 -22.00 23.77
N PRO A 25 -23.24 -22.06 24.64
CA PRO A 25 -23.30 -21.43 25.95
C PRO A 25 -23.52 -19.91 25.78
N PRO A 26 -24.31 -19.27 26.68
CA PRO A 26 -24.70 -17.86 26.56
C PRO A 26 -23.53 -16.89 26.43
N ARG A 27 -22.33 -17.27 26.89
CA ARG A 27 -21.09 -16.46 26.81
C ARG A 27 -20.38 -16.54 25.46
N ALA A 28 -20.54 -17.61 24.67
CA ALA A 28 -20.04 -17.67 23.29
C ALA A 28 -20.79 -16.69 22.37
N ARG A 29 -22.10 -16.50 22.65
CA ARG A 29 -22.93 -15.48 22.00
C ARG A 29 -22.52 -14.06 22.39
N LEU A 30 -22.11 -13.82 23.64
CA LEU A 30 -21.59 -12.53 24.08
C LEU A 30 -20.23 -12.20 23.43
N VAL A 31 -19.34 -13.19 23.31
CA VAL A 31 -18.05 -13.06 22.61
C VAL A 31 -18.26 -12.77 21.12
N ALA A 32 -19.15 -13.51 20.46
CA ALA A 32 -19.51 -13.26 19.07
C ALA A 32 -20.14 -11.85 18.90
N ARG A 33 -20.95 -11.40 19.87
CA ARG A 33 -21.51 -10.03 19.87
C ARG A 33 -20.44 -8.96 20.06
N LEU A 34 -19.48 -9.12 20.98
CA LEU A 34 -18.41 -8.14 21.17
C LEU A 34 -17.46 -8.06 19.96
N VAL A 35 -17.09 -9.22 19.39
CA VAL A 35 -16.31 -9.27 18.15
C VAL A 35 -17.10 -8.64 16.99
N ALA A 36 -18.40 -8.93 16.87
CA ALA A 36 -19.26 -8.32 15.87
C ALA A 36 -19.43 -6.81 16.08
N ILE A 37 -19.55 -6.33 17.32
CA ILE A 37 -19.63 -4.90 17.64
C ILE A 37 -18.31 -4.21 17.29
N VAL A 38 -17.16 -4.78 17.64
CA VAL A 38 -15.85 -4.23 17.25
C VAL A 38 -15.67 -4.27 15.73
N PHE A 39 -16.14 -5.33 15.06
CA PHE A 39 -16.08 -5.46 13.60
C PHE A 39 -16.99 -4.43 12.91
N LEU A 40 -18.22 -4.26 13.38
CA LEU A 40 -19.18 -3.28 12.85
C LEU A 40 -18.77 -1.85 13.19
N ALA A 41 -18.20 -1.60 14.37
CA ALA A 41 -17.69 -0.29 14.76
C ALA A 41 -16.42 0.07 14.00
N ALA A 42 -15.47 -0.85 13.84
CA ALA A 42 -14.25 -0.62 13.06
C ALA A 42 -14.55 -0.51 11.55
N GLY A 43 -15.41 -1.38 11.02
CA GLY A 43 -15.88 -1.31 9.64
C GLY A 43 -16.71 -0.05 9.37
N GLY A 44 -17.63 0.28 10.27
CA GLY A 44 -18.44 1.51 10.22
C GLY A 44 -17.62 2.78 10.38
N LEU A 45 -16.55 2.77 11.19
CA LEU A 45 -15.63 3.90 11.33
C LEU A 45 -14.80 4.12 10.06
N VAL A 46 -14.26 3.04 9.46
CA VAL A 46 -13.49 3.12 8.20
C VAL A 46 -14.39 3.55 7.04
N VAL A 47 -15.60 3.01 6.94
CA VAL A 47 -16.56 3.37 5.88
C VAL A 47 -17.16 4.77 6.10
N GLY A 48 -17.46 5.13 7.35
CA GLY A 48 -18.09 6.42 7.69
C GLY A 48 -17.15 7.63 7.61
N LEU A 49 -15.84 7.43 7.81
CA LEU A 49 -14.83 8.50 7.69
C LEU A 49 -14.25 8.63 6.26
N LEU A 50 -14.65 7.79 5.30
CA LEU A 50 -14.18 7.85 3.91
C LEU A 50 -15.35 8.17 2.96
N PRO A 51 -15.76 9.46 2.85
CA PRO A 51 -16.80 9.85 1.90
C PRO A 51 -16.35 9.60 0.44
N GLY A 52 -17.21 8.94 -0.35
CA GLY A 52 -17.05 8.87 -1.81
C GLY A 52 -16.44 7.60 -2.39
N VAL A 53 -16.70 6.41 -1.84
CA VAL A 53 -16.31 5.10 -2.41
C VAL A 53 -17.10 4.73 -3.70
N ALA A 54 -17.60 5.72 -4.43
CA ALA A 54 -18.10 5.49 -5.78
C ALA A 54 -16.90 5.22 -6.69
N ALA A 55 -16.75 3.97 -7.12
CA ALA A 55 -15.69 3.52 -8.02
C ALA A 55 -15.79 4.22 -9.38
N ARG A 56 -15.22 5.42 -9.48
CA ARG A 56 -14.87 6.02 -10.77
C ARG A 56 -13.45 5.56 -11.12
N PRO A 57 -13.15 5.27 -12.40
CA PRO A 57 -11.76 5.08 -12.80
C PRO A 57 -11.02 6.38 -12.49
N ALA A 58 -10.13 6.34 -11.51
CA ALA A 58 -9.15 7.39 -11.25
C ALA A 58 -7.79 6.85 -11.68
N TYR A 59 -6.95 7.70 -12.26
CA TYR A 59 -5.60 7.31 -12.60
C TYR A 59 -4.72 7.39 -11.35
N ALA A 60 -3.51 6.83 -11.42
CA ALA A 60 -2.59 6.83 -10.27
C ALA A 60 -1.93 8.20 -10.05
N HIS A 61 -2.21 9.17 -10.92
CA HIS A 61 -1.70 10.52 -10.87
C HIS A 61 -2.69 11.40 -11.62
N ALA A 62 -2.94 12.60 -11.12
CA ALA A 62 -3.72 13.59 -11.83
C ALA A 62 -2.91 14.15 -13.00
N TYR A 63 -3.41 13.96 -14.22
CA TYR A 63 -2.82 14.51 -15.43
C TYR A 63 -3.56 15.77 -15.86
N LEU A 64 -2.80 16.82 -16.19
CA LEU A 64 -3.37 18.07 -16.71
C LEU A 64 -3.86 17.83 -18.13
N LEU A 65 -5.17 17.90 -18.34
CA LEU A 65 -5.82 17.71 -19.63
C LEU A 65 -5.88 18.99 -20.44
N GLU A 66 -6.27 20.08 -19.80
CA GLU A 66 -6.46 21.39 -20.43
C GLU A 66 -5.97 22.49 -19.51
N SER A 67 -5.43 23.53 -20.11
CA SER A 67 -5.09 24.79 -19.45
C SER A 67 -5.70 25.96 -20.21
N THR A 68 -6.10 26.99 -19.48
CA THR A 68 -6.43 28.29 -20.04
C THR A 68 -5.74 29.33 -19.17
N PRO A 69 -4.78 30.10 -19.69
CA PRO A 69 -4.25 30.07 -21.06
C PRO A 69 -3.61 28.73 -21.45
N VAL A 70 -3.53 28.45 -22.76
CA VAL A 70 -2.84 27.26 -23.27
C VAL A 70 -1.33 27.47 -23.16
N ASP A 71 -0.57 26.39 -22.94
CA ASP A 71 0.90 26.45 -22.91
C ASP A 71 1.47 27.07 -24.19
N GLY A 72 2.34 28.06 -24.03
CA GLY A 72 2.94 28.86 -25.09
C GLY A 72 2.01 29.90 -25.74
N GLN A 73 0.76 30.05 -25.27
CA GLN A 73 -0.18 30.99 -25.86
C GLN A 73 0.28 32.45 -25.70
N VAL A 74 0.22 33.21 -26.79
CA VAL A 74 0.43 34.66 -26.78
C VAL A 74 -0.93 35.35 -26.79
N LEU A 75 -1.21 36.12 -25.75
CA LEU A 75 -2.47 36.84 -25.53
C LEU A 75 -2.30 38.32 -25.86
N SER A 76 -3.30 38.93 -26.49
CA SER A 76 -3.33 40.37 -26.76
C SER A 76 -3.62 41.22 -25.51
N SER A 77 -4.16 40.61 -24.45
CA SER A 77 -4.49 41.28 -23.20
C SER A 77 -4.34 40.32 -22.01
N PRO A 78 -4.12 40.84 -20.78
CA PRO A 78 -4.04 40.01 -19.57
C PRO A 78 -5.27 39.13 -19.36
N PRO A 79 -5.10 37.80 -19.13
CA PRO A 79 -6.21 36.92 -18.78
C PRO A 79 -6.71 37.21 -17.37
N ALA A 80 -8.02 37.08 -17.13
CA ALA A 80 -8.61 37.32 -15.81
C ALA A 80 -8.34 36.20 -14.79
N GLU A 81 -8.06 34.99 -15.27
CA GLU A 81 -7.81 33.81 -14.45
C GLU A 81 -6.97 32.78 -15.19
N VAL A 82 -6.39 31.85 -14.43
CA VAL A 82 -5.88 30.59 -14.94
C VAL A 82 -6.85 29.48 -14.57
N ARG A 83 -7.13 28.58 -15.50
CA ARG A 83 -7.90 27.34 -15.28
C ARG A 83 -7.10 26.12 -15.69
N LEU A 84 -7.13 25.08 -14.85
CA LEU A 84 -6.43 23.81 -15.03
C LEU A 84 -7.42 22.66 -14.85
N ARG A 85 -7.67 21.89 -15.90
CA ARG A 85 -8.57 20.74 -15.86
C ARG A 85 -7.75 19.45 -15.83
N PHE A 86 -8.02 18.60 -14.84
CA PHE A 86 -7.37 17.31 -14.66
C PHE A 86 -8.27 16.16 -15.11
N ASP A 87 -7.71 14.96 -15.23
CA ASP A 87 -8.48 13.75 -15.56
C ASP A 87 -9.14 13.07 -14.36
N GLU A 88 -8.90 13.59 -13.17
CA GLU A 88 -9.47 13.14 -11.91
C GLU A 88 -9.64 14.31 -10.93
N ALA A 89 -10.34 14.04 -9.84
CA ALA A 89 -10.46 15.01 -8.76
C ALA A 89 -9.09 15.22 -8.07
N VAL A 90 -8.76 16.48 -7.77
CA VAL A 90 -7.53 16.86 -7.07
C VAL A 90 -7.85 17.60 -5.78
N SER A 91 -6.96 17.52 -4.80
CA SER A 91 -7.02 18.38 -3.60
C SER A 91 -6.14 19.61 -3.81
N LEU A 92 -6.72 20.79 -3.59
CA LEU A 92 -6.05 22.09 -3.72
C LEU A 92 -5.52 22.57 -2.36
N GLY A 93 -4.28 23.03 -2.37
CA GLY A 93 -3.60 23.73 -1.27
C GLY A 93 -3.47 25.23 -1.56
N ARG A 94 -2.88 25.97 -0.62
CA ARG A 94 -2.76 27.44 -0.73
C ARG A 94 -1.81 27.88 -1.83
N ARG A 95 -0.84 27.04 -2.19
CA ARG A 95 0.16 27.29 -3.24
C ARG A 95 -0.03 26.37 -4.46
N SER A 96 -1.24 25.86 -4.66
CA SER A 96 -1.51 24.92 -5.76
C SER A 96 -1.37 25.52 -7.15
N ILE A 97 -1.54 26.82 -7.28
CA ILE A 97 -1.24 27.59 -8.50
C ILE A 97 -0.36 28.76 -8.08
N GLN A 98 0.72 28.98 -8.81
CA GLN A 98 1.67 30.08 -8.63
C GLN A 98 1.92 30.71 -10.00
N LEU A 99 2.04 32.03 -10.02
CA LEU A 99 2.39 32.78 -11.21
C LEU A 99 3.76 33.43 -10.99
N LEU A 100 4.68 33.21 -11.92
CA LEU A 100 6.00 33.86 -11.95
C LEU A 100 5.99 34.88 -13.08
N ASP A 101 6.50 36.08 -12.80
CA ASP A 101 6.67 37.14 -13.79
C ASP A 101 7.88 36.89 -14.73
N PRO A 102 8.08 37.74 -15.76
CA PRO A 102 9.22 37.58 -16.68
C PRO A 102 10.60 37.60 -16.00
N THR A 103 10.72 38.22 -14.81
CA THR A 103 11.97 38.26 -14.02
C THR A 103 12.18 36.99 -13.18
N GLY A 104 11.18 36.10 -13.13
CA GLY A 104 11.16 34.91 -12.30
C GLY A 104 10.67 35.14 -10.87
N LYS A 105 10.08 36.30 -10.58
CA LYS A 105 9.53 36.61 -9.26
C LYS A 105 8.08 36.14 -9.17
N GLU A 106 7.72 35.52 -8.03
CA GLU A 106 6.34 35.11 -7.77
C GLU A 106 5.43 36.34 -7.60
N LEU A 107 4.33 36.35 -8.36
CA LEU A 107 3.26 37.32 -8.28
C LEU A 107 2.12 36.81 -7.39
N ALA A 108 1.54 37.71 -6.61
CA ALA A 108 0.36 37.42 -5.83
C ALA A 108 -0.85 37.23 -6.76
N ILE A 109 -1.55 36.11 -6.60
CA ILE A 109 -2.77 35.76 -7.32
C ILE A 109 -3.88 35.39 -6.34
N GLY A 110 -5.11 35.26 -6.82
CA GLY A 110 -6.22 34.73 -6.03
C GLY A 110 -5.94 33.29 -5.56
N ALA A 111 -6.51 32.90 -4.42
CA ALA A 111 -6.37 31.53 -3.92
C ALA A 111 -6.90 30.51 -4.95
N ALA A 112 -6.28 29.34 -5.00
CA ALA A 112 -6.74 28.26 -5.86
C ALA A 112 -8.09 27.71 -5.37
N GLU A 113 -9.07 27.66 -6.26
CA GLU A 113 -10.43 27.18 -5.99
C GLU A 113 -10.88 26.16 -7.05
N TYR A 114 -11.92 25.40 -6.73
CA TYR A 114 -12.58 24.55 -7.72
C TYR A 114 -13.44 25.38 -8.66
N ALA A 115 -13.19 25.30 -9.96
CA ALA A 115 -14.03 25.93 -10.97
C ALA A 115 -15.37 25.16 -11.08
N ASP A 116 -16.47 25.90 -11.21
CA ASP A 116 -17.81 25.37 -11.44
C ASP A 116 -18.26 24.29 -10.42
N GLY A 117 -17.66 24.31 -9.22
CA GLY A 117 -17.90 23.29 -8.17
C GLY A 117 -17.35 21.90 -8.49
N LYS A 118 -16.50 21.76 -9.51
CA LYS A 118 -15.92 20.47 -9.93
C LYS A 118 -14.53 20.26 -9.34
N ALA A 119 -14.36 19.16 -8.61
CA ALA A 119 -13.11 18.82 -7.95
C ALA A 119 -11.95 18.46 -8.90
N ASP A 120 -12.22 18.27 -10.19
CA ASP A 120 -11.22 17.98 -11.24
C ASP A 120 -10.72 19.25 -11.96
N THR A 121 -11.24 20.43 -11.62
CA THR A 121 -10.89 21.67 -12.32
C THR A 121 -10.50 22.75 -11.31
N ALA A 122 -9.23 23.17 -11.33
CA ALA A 122 -8.70 24.23 -10.49
C ALA A 122 -8.72 25.57 -11.23
N ARG A 123 -8.96 26.66 -10.52
CA ARG A 123 -8.82 28.02 -11.03
C ARG A 123 -8.14 28.95 -10.03
N ALA A 124 -7.48 29.99 -10.51
CA ALA A 124 -6.97 31.10 -9.70
C ALA A 124 -7.13 32.43 -10.46
N SER A 125 -7.63 33.46 -9.79
CA SER A 125 -7.79 34.79 -10.38
C SER A 125 -6.43 35.49 -10.53
N LEU A 126 -6.23 36.17 -11.66
CA LEU A 126 -5.00 36.90 -11.95
C LEU A 126 -5.20 38.41 -11.79
N PRO A 127 -4.11 39.17 -11.50
CA PRO A 127 -4.12 40.63 -11.61
C PRO A 127 -4.56 41.06 -13.02
N ARG A 128 -5.32 42.16 -13.11
CA ARG A 128 -5.81 42.66 -14.41
C ARG A 128 -4.77 43.50 -15.16
N ASP A 129 -3.70 43.88 -14.48
CA ASP A 129 -2.65 44.80 -14.88
C ASP A 129 -1.31 44.09 -15.09
N LEU A 130 -1.33 42.87 -15.63
CA LEU A 130 -0.11 42.18 -16.02
C LEU A 130 0.62 42.99 -17.12
N ALA A 131 1.91 43.23 -16.90
CA ALA A 131 2.79 43.83 -17.88
C ALA A 131 2.96 42.92 -19.11
N GLU A 132 3.47 43.48 -20.20
CA GLU A 132 3.84 42.66 -21.36
C GLU A 132 5.06 41.78 -21.06
N GLY A 133 5.06 40.56 -21.59
CA GLY A 133 6.13 39.57 -21.43
C GLY A 133 5.63 38.16 -21.16
N THR A 134 6.59 37.25 -20.95
CA THR A 134 6.34 35.82 -20.70
C THR A 134 6.19 35.52 -19.20
N TYR A 135 5.05 34.95 -18.84
CA TYR A 135 4.74 34.47 -17.50
C TYR A 135 4.83 32.95 -17.42
N VAL A 136 5.19 32.43 -16.25
CA VAL A 136 5.19 30.99 -15.97
C VAL A 136 4.15 30.67 -14.92
N VAL A 137 3.23 29.77 -15.26
CA VAL A 137 2.30 29.17 -14.30
C VAL A 137 2.92 27.88 -13.81
N SER A 138 3.22 27.82 -12.51
CA SER A 138 3.58 26.56 -11.85
C SER A 138 2.40 26.07 -11.02
N TRP A 139 2.14 24.77 -11.06
CA TRP A 139 1.07 24.16 -10.30
C TRP A 139 1.54 22.92 -9.53
N ARG A 140 0.87 22.66 -8.41
CA ARG A 140 1.13 21.54 -7.51
C ARG A 140 -0.17 21.10 -6.84
N VAL A 141 -0.63 19.89 -7.13
CA VAL A 141 -1.93 19.37 -6.67
C VAL A 141 -1.76 17.97 -6.12
N THR A 142 -2.67 17.55 -5.22
CA THR A 142 -2.67 16.16 -4.71
C THR A 142 -3.73 15.33 -5.40
N SER A 143 -3.35 14.24 -6.06
CA SER A 143 -4.24 13.26 -6.70
C SER A 143 -5.08 12.49 -5.67
N VAL A 144 -6.12 11.80 -6.11
CA VAL A 144 -6.95 10.96 -5.23
C VAL A 144 -6.17 9.84 -4.53
N ASP A 145 -5.02 9.45 -5.08
CA ASP A 145 -4.15 8.40 -4.54
C ASP A 145 -3.13 8.94 -3.53
N SER A 146 -3.27 10.21 -3.15
CA SER A 146 -2.44 10.94 -2.18
C SER A 146 -1.04 11.33 -2.66
N HIS A 147 -0.71 11.13 -3.95
CA HIS A 147 0.53 11.65 -4.52
C HIS A 147 0.39 13.11 -4.93
N VAL A 148 1.46 13.86 -4.69
CA VAL A 148 1.57 15.25 -5.11
C VAL A 148 2.15 15.27 -6.52
N VAL A 149 1.38 15.82 -7.46
CA VAL A 149 1.79 16.01 -8.85
C VAL A 149 2.03 17.49 -9.07
N SER A 150 3.05 17.81 -9.84
CA SER A 150 3.40 19.19 -10.17
C SER A 150 3.74 19.33 -11.65
N GLY A 151 3.60 20.55 -12.15
CA GLY A 151 3.97 20.92 -13.50
C GLY A 151 4.15 22.42 -13.64
N ALA A 152 4.56 22.84 -14.82
CA ALA A 152 4.64 24.24 -15.19
C ALA A 152 4.37 24.39 -16.68
N PHE A 153 3.81 25.53 -17.06
CA PHE A 153 3.65 25.96 -18.45
C PHE A 153 3.81 27.47 -18.53
N SER A 154 3.96 28.01 -19.73
CA SER A 154 4.14 29.46 -19.93
C SER A 154 3.06 30.07 -20.81
N PHE A 155 2.80 31.36 -20.66
CA PHE A 155 2.01 32.15 -21.60
C PHE A 155 2.62 33.55 -21.71
N SER A 156 2.35 34.26 -22.81
CA SER A 156 2.85 35.62 -23.01
C SER A 156 1.70 36.61 -23.10
N VAL A 157 1.89 37.82 -22.56
CA VAL A 157 0.99 38.96 -22.76
C VAL A 157 1.68 39.95 -23.70
N GLY A 158 1.03 40.33 -24.80
CA GLY A 158 1.58 41.20 -25.84
C GLY A 158 2.58 40.47 -26.72
N HIS A 159 3.78 40.18 -26.20
CA HIS A 159 4.85 39.53 -26.94
C HIS A 159 5.69 38.60 -26.03
N PRO A 160 6.28 37.51 -26.58
CA PRO A 160 7.20 36.66 -25.82
C PRO A 160 8.47 37.42 -25.41
N SER A 161 8.87 37.28 -24.15
CA SER A 161 10.14 37.76 -23.60
C SER A 161 11.00 36.60 -23.09
N ALA A 162 12.30 36.84 -22.90
CA ALA A 162 13.16 35.91 -22.18
C ALA A 162 12.68 35.78 -20.72
N THR A 163 12.56 34.55 -20.23
CA THR A 163 12.20 34.26 -18.83
C THR A 163 13.40 33.70 -18.10
N ALA A 164 13.78 34.30 -16.98
CA ALA A 164 14.93 33.88 -16.18
C ALA A 164 14.64 32.74 -15.20
N ALA A 165 13.37 32.33 -15.07
CA ALA A 165 12.95 31.39 -14.03
C ALA A 165 13.56 29.99 -14.21
N PRO A 166 14.46 29.54 -13.33
CA PRO A 166 14.73 28.11 -13.19
C PRO A 166 13.43 27.49 -12.65
N VAL A 167 12.87 26.52 -13.36
CA VAL A 167 11.82 25.65 -12.80
C VAL A 167 12.48 24.66 -11.84
N GLU A 168 13.24 25.14 -10.87
CA GLU A 168 13.89 24.30 -9.88
C GLU A 168 12.93 24.10 -8.72
N GLN A 169 12.15 23.02 -8.81
CA GLN A 169 11.34 22.51 -7.73
C GLN A 169 12.26 21.86 -6.69
N ASP A 170 13.11 22.62 -5.99
CA ASP A 170 13.82 22.12 -4.81
C ASP A 170 12.84 22.02 -3.63
N THR A 171 11.89 21.09 -3.74
CA THR A 171 11.11 20.64 -2.61
C THR A 171 12.09 19.93 -1.69
N GLY A 172 12.56 20.63 -0.64
CA GLY A 172 13.57 20.13 0.28
C GLY A 172 13.42 18.64 0.53
N ARG A 173 14.41 17.86 0.06
CA ARG A 173 14.42 16.37 0.02
C ARG A 173 14.09 15.72 1.37
N VAL A 174 14.21 16.48 2.45
CA VAL A 174 13.94 16.08 3.82
C VAL A 174 12.47 15.72 4.07
N VAL A 175 11.50 16.51 3.61
CA VAL A 175 10.07 16.26 3.91
C VAL A 175 9.57 14.94 3.32
N PRO A 176 9.82 14.62 2.04
CA PRO A 176 9.47 13.32 1.48
C PRO A 176 10.12 12.15 2.22
N VAL A 177 11.41 12.27 2.59
CA VAL A 177 12.14 11.23 3.35
C VAL A 177 11.53 11.04 4.74
N VAL A 178 11.18 12.11 5.45
CA VAL A 178 10.51 12.04 6.76
C VAL A 178 9.16 11.34 6.64
N ALA A 179 8.37 11.66 5.62
CA ALA A 179 7.09 11.00 5.35
C ALA A 179 7.29 9.50 5.04
N ALA A 180 8.29 9.15 4.22
CA ALA A 180 8.63 7.75 3.91
C ALA A 180 9.06 6.96 5.15
N VAL A 181 9.91 7.55 6.01
CA VAL A 181 10.32 6.95 7.29
C VAL A 181 9.10 6.78 8.22
N GLY A 182 8.24 7.79 8.33
CA GLY A 182 7.00 7.71 9.10
C GLY A 182 6.10 6.56 8.65
N ARG A 183 5.94 6.36 7.32
CA ARG A 183 5.23 5.22 6.73
C ARG A 183 5.89 3.88 7.11
N ALA A 184 7.21 3.76 6.98
CA ALA A 184 7.93 2.54 7.34
C ALA A 184 7.78 2.19 8.83
N VAL A 185 7.87 3.19 9.72
CA VAL A 185 7.63 3.02 11.16
C VAL A 185 6.20 2.59 11.44
N ALA A 186 5.21 3.16 10.73
CA ALA A 186 3.81 2.75 10.87
C ALA A 186 3.57 1.30 10.42
N TYR A 187 4.15 0.86 9.29
CA TYR A 187 4.07 -0.54 8.83
C TYR A 187 4.70 -1.52 9.83
N LEU A 188 5.89 -1.18 10.37
CA LEU A 188 6.51 -1.98 11.41
C LEU A 188 5.63 -1.98 12.68
N GLY A 189 5.11 -0.82 13.08
CA GLY A 189 4.24 -0.68 14.24
C GLY A 189 3.00 -1.57 14.18
N VAL A 190 2.28 -1.60 13.06
CA VAL A 190 1.11 -2.47 12.89
C VAL A 190 1.48 -3.96 12.89
N ALA A 191 2.61 -4.33 12.29
CA ALA A 191 3.12 -5.70 12.34
C ALA A 191 3.39 -6.13 13.79
N LEU A 192 4.12 -5.32 14.56
CA LEU A 192 4.45 -5.64 15.95
C LEU A 192 3.23 -5.61 16.88
N ALA A 193 2.33 -4.64 16.72
CA ALA A 193 1.14 -4.50 17.55
C ALA A 193 0.16 -5.65 17.32
N LEU A 194 -0.26 -5.85 16.08
CA LEU A 194 -1.38 -6.75 15.75
C LEU A 194 -0.88 -8.13 15.38
N GLY A 195 0.17 -8.26 14.57
CA GLY A 195 0.80 -9.54 14.28
C GLY A 195 1.48 -10.15 15.52
N GLY A 196 2.25 -9.35 16.27
CA GLY A 196 2.78 -9.76 17.57
C GLY A 196 1.67 -10.06 18.58
N GLY A 197 0.57 -9.29 18.56
CA GLY A 197 -0.61 -9.53 19.36
C GLY A 197 -1.29 -10.89 19.09
N VAL A 198 -1.46 -11.25 17.82
CA VAL A 198 -1.96 -12.58 17.41
C VAL A 198 -1.02 -13.68 17.88
N PHE A 199 0.30 -13.49 17.77
CA PHE A 199 1.29 -14.45 18.25
C PHE A 199 1.17 -14.67 19.77
N VAL A 200 1.24 -13.58 20.53
CA VAL A 200 1.21 -13.56 22.01
C VAL A 200 -0.11 -14.07 22.58
N ALA A 201 -1.24 -13.70 21.98
CA ALA A 201 -2.57 -14.03 22.49
C ALA A 201 -3.15 -15.34 21.92
N GLY A 202 -2.83 -15.66 20.66
CA GLY A 202 -3.44 -16.77 19.93
C GLY A 202 -2.55 -17.99 19.75
N LEU A 203 -1.26 -17.79 19.47
CA LEU A 203 -0.37 -18.90 19.12
C LEU A 203 0.40 -19.44 20.34
N TRP A 204 0.76 -18.57 21.27
CA TRP A 204 1.57 -18.88 22.45
C TRP A 204 0.72 -18.95 23.74
N PRO A 205 0.49 -20.16 24.31
CA PRO A 205 -0.39 -20.34 25.46
C PRO A 205 -0.03 -19.52 26.72
N GLY A 206 1.26 -19.24 26.94
CA GLY A 206 1.77 -18.42 28.06
C GLY A 206 2.24 -17.02 27.67
N GLY A 207 2.12 -16.64 26.39
CA GLY A 207 2.72 -15.41 25.89
C GLY A 207 2.18 -14.12 26.53
N ARG A 208 0.92 -14.12 26.96
CA ARG A 208 0.26 -12.95 27.58
C ARG A 208 0.97 -12.49 28.85
N ASP A 209 1.54 -13.43 29.59
CA ASP A 209 2.24 -13.18 30.85
C ASP A 209 3.72 -12.84 30.62
N ASP A 210 4.25 -13.13 29.43
CA ASP A 210 5.62 -12.83 29.05
C ASP A 210 5.85 -11.32 28.84
N ARG A 211 6.81 -10.78 29.60
CA ARG A 211 7.13 -9.34 29.57
C ARG A 211 7.73 -8.90 28.23
N ARG A 212 8.47 -9.77 27.54
CA ARG A 212 9.12 -9.46 26.26
C ARG A 212 8.08 -9.40 25.15
N GLY A 213 7.19 -10.40 25.07
CA GLY A 213 6.06 -10.40 24.14
C GLY A 213 5.16 -9.17 24.32
N ARG A 214 4.83 -8.82 25.56
CA ARG A 214 4.04 -7.62 25.86
C ARG A 214 4.77 -6.32 25.46
N ARG A 215 6.08 -6.22 25.69
CA ARG A 215 6.88 -5.06 25.23
C ARG A 215 6.84 -4.91 23.71
N VAL A 216 6.99 -6.00 22.95
CA VAL A 216 6.91 -5.95 21.47
C VAL A 216 5.57 -5.39 21.00
N VAL A 217 4.46 -5.87 21.56
CA VAL A 217 3.11 -5.40 21.22
C VAL A 217 2.93 -3.91 21.52
N TRP A 218 3.34 -3.45 22.70
CA TRP A 218 3.19 -2.04 23.10
C TRP A 218 4.14 -1.10 22.37
N SER A 219 5.38 -1.50 22.12
CA SER A 219 6.29 -0.77 21.24
C SER A 219 5.71 -0.69 19.82
N GLY A 220 5.00 -1.72 19.36
CA GLY A 220 4.26 -1.71 18.10
C GLY A 220 3.16 -0.64 18.07
N PHE A 221 2.30 -0.58 19.09
CA PHE A 221 1.26 0.44 19.18
C PHE A 221 1.85 1.86 19.23
N ALA A 222 2.92 2.06 20.01
CA ALA A 222 3.62 3.34 20.09
C ALA A 222 4.23 3.75 18.74
N ALA A 223 4.91 2.82 18.05
CA ALA A 223 5.48 3.05 16.73
C ALA A 223 4.39 3.34 15.68
N LEU A 224 3.27 2.61 15.73
CA LEU A 224 2.14 2.84 14.82
C LEU A 224 1.53 4.23 15.02
N ALA A 225 1.33 4.66 16.28
CA ALA A 225 0.86 6.01 16.59
C ALA A 225 1.85 7.08 16.10
N ALA A 226 3.13 6.95 16.45
CA ALA A 226 4.18 7.91 16.11
C ALA A 226 4.37 8.03 14.60
N GLY A 227 4.50 6.90 13.89
CA GLY A 227 4.64 6.89 12.43
C GLY A 227 3.42 7.49 11.72
N THR A 228 2.22 7.21 12.20
CA THR A 228 0.98 7.80 11.65
C THR A 228 0.92 9.31 11.88
N ALA A 229 1.31 9.78 13.08
CA ALA A 229 1.37 11.20 13.40
C ALA A 229 2.43 11.94 12.55
N VAL A 230 3.60 11.33 12.33
CA VAL A 230 4.66 11.89 11.46
C VAL A 230 4.14 12.08 10.04
N VAL A 231 3.46 11.08 9.47
CA VAL A 231 2.89 11.19 8.11
C VAL A 231 1.81 12.27 8.05
N LEU A 232 0.93 12.33 9.05
CA LEU A 232 -0.13 13.35 9.13
C LEU A 232 0.45 14.77 9.16
N LEU A 233 1.49 15.00 9.97
CA LEU A 233 2.13 16.31 10.09
C LEU A 233 2.95 16.67 8.85
N ALA A 234 3.66 15.71 8.25
CA ALA A 234 4.50 15.93 7.09
C ALA A 234 3.72 16.16 5.78
N GLN A 235 2.46 15.69 5.70
CA GLN A 235 1.69 15.75 4.46
C GLN A 235 1.40 17.18 3.98
N GLY A 236 1.03 18.09 4.88
CA GLY A 236 0.74 19.48 4.52
C GLY A 236 1.95 20.20 3.90
N PRO A 237 3.11 20.22 4.58
CA PRO A 237 4.35 20.74 4.01
C PRO A 237 4.77 20.03 2.71
N TYR A 238 4.55 18.72 2.59
CA TYR A 238 4.85 17.96 1.38
C TYR A 238 3.99 18.40 0.18
N ALA A 239 2.68 18.59 0.41
CA ALA A 239 1.72 19.04 -0.58
C ALA A 239 2.03 20.47 -1.06
N ASP A 240 2.33 21.39 -0.14
CA ASP A 240 2.59 22.80 -0.45
C ASP A 240 4.06 23.09 -0.83
N GLY A 241 4.94 22.09 -0.85
CA GLY A 241 6.36 22.24 -1.19
C GLY A 241 7.17 23.06 -0.17
N ARG A 242 6.80 22.98 1.11
CA ARG A 242 7.37 23.77 2.23
C ARG A 242 8.42 22.97 3.00
N PRO A 243 9.37 23.62 3.69
CA PRO A 243 10.34 22.93 4.55
C PRO A 243 9.66 22.26 5.76
N LEU A 244 10.38 21.35 6.42
CA LEU A 244 9.87 20.58 7.56
C LEU A 244 9.41 21.47 8.74
N THR A 245 9.95 22.67 8.89
CA THR A 245 9.51 23.62 9.94
C THR A 245 8.05 24.05 9.78
N ALA A 246 7.46 23.89 8.59
CA ALA A 246 6.06 24.22 8.34
C ALA A 246 5.06 23.23 8.97
N VAL A 247 5.50 22.13 9.58
CA VAL A 247 4.62 21.20 10.32
C VAL A 247 3.86 21.87 11.47
N PHE A 248 4.35 23.02 11.95
CA PHE A 248 3.71 23.81 13.00
C PHE A 248 2.67 24.82 12.46
N ASP A 249 2.44 24.88 11.15
CA ASP A 249 1.39 25.73 10.56
C ASP A 249 0.01 25.04 10.74
N PRO A 250 -0.89 25.58 11.59
CA PRO A 250 -2.19 24.96 11.84
C PRO A 250 -3.08 24.92 10.60
N GLY A 251 -2.88 25.84 9.64
CA GLY A 251 -3.65 25.84 8.40
C GLY A 251 -3.21 24.73 7.44
N LEU A 252 -1.94 24.32 7.44
CA LEU A 252 -1.47 23.16 6.67
C LEU A 252 -1.99 21.83 7.26
N LEU A 253 -2.05 21.75 8.59
CA LEU A 253 -2.66 20.61 9.27
C LEU A 253 -4.17 20.55 8.98
N GLY A 254 -4.88 21.68 9.06
CA GLY A 254 -6.30 21.78 8.69
C GLY A 254 -6.56 21.37 7.24
N ALA A 255 -5.73 21.84 6.30
CA ALA A 255 -5.80 21.42 4.91
C ALA A 255 -5.62 19.90 4.77
N THR A 256 -4.61 19.31 5.43
CA THR A 256 -4.39 17.87 5.44
C THR A 256 -5.60 17.10 5.96
N LEU A 257 -6.18 17.53 7.10
CA LEU A 257 -7.33 16.87 7.72
C LEU A 257 -8.59 16.93 6.86
N SER A 258 -8.71 17.92 5.97
CA SER A 258 -9.82 18.00 5.01
C SER A 258 -9.68 17.01 3.84
N THR A 259 -8.49 16.45 3.61
CA THR A 259 -8.25 15.47 2.54
C THR A 259 -8.69 14.06 2.93
N ARG A 260 -8.92 13.19 1.94
CA ARG A 260 -9.20 11.76 2.17
C ARG A 260 -8.08 11.06 2.95
N LEU A 261 -6.83 11.37 2.63
CA LEU A 261 -5.67 10.83 3.36
C LEU A 261 -5.72 11.25 4.84
N GLY A 262 -6.00 12.53 5.13
CA GLY A 262 -6.14 13.03 6.50
C GLY A 262 -7.19 12.26 7.30
N HIS A 263 -8.37 12.03 6.72
CA HIS A 263 -9.40 11.21 7.34
C HIS A 263 -8.95 9.76 7.58
N ALA A 264 -8.24 9.14 6.63
CA ALA A 264 -7.71 7.79 6.78
C ALA A 264 -6.67 7.70 7.91
N LEU A 265 -5.80 8.70 8.04
CA LEU A 265 -4.80 8.80 9.12
C LEU A 265 -5.47 9.04 10.47
N LEU A 266 -6.52 9.87 10.53
CA LEU A 266 -7.30 10.09 11.75
C LEU A 266 -8.03 8.82 12.18
N ALA A 267 -8.69 8.13 11.25
CA ALA A 267 -9.33 6.83 11.50
C ALA A 267 -8.31 5.82 12.06
N ARG A 268 -7.09 5.81 11.49
CA ARG A 268 -5.99 4.96 11.98
C ARG A 268 -5.58 5.30 13.41
N LEU A 269 -5.43 6.59 13.76
CA LEU A 269 -5.11 7.01 15.13
C LEU A 269 -6.21 6.61 16.13
N VAL A 270 -7.48 6.77 15.75
CA VAL A 270 -8.62 6.31 16.57
C VAL A 270 -8.58 4.79 16.76
N LEU A 271 -8.36 4.03 15.68
CA LEU A 271 -8.22 2.56 15.75
C LEU A 271 -7.05 2.13 16.64
N VAL A 272 -5.91 2.84 16.60
CA VAL A 272 -4.77 2.59 17.48
C VAL A 272 -5.16 2.74 18.95
N VAL A 273 -5.88 3.79 19.30
CA VAL A 273 -6.35 4.02 20.68
C VAL A 273 -7.34 2.94 21.10
N VAL A 274 -8.37 2.67 20.28
CA VAL A 274 -9.40 1.66 20.59
C VAL A 274 -8.77 0.27 20.77
N LEU A 275 -7.94 -0.17 19.82
CA LEU A 275 -7.27 -1.46 19.90
C LEU A 275 -6.27 -1.50 21.05
N GLY A 276 -5.53 -0.42 21.30
CA GLY A 276 -4.63 -0.29 22.44
C GLY A 276 -5.35 -0.49 23.77
N VAL A 277 -6.51 0.14 23.97
CA VAL A 277 -7.34 -0.04 25.18
C VAL A 277 -7.83 -1.49 25.30
N VAL A 278 -8.30 -2.10 24.20
CA VAL A 278 -8.72 -3.51 24.21
C VAL A 278 -7.55 -4.43 24.59
N PHE A 279 -6.36 -4.18 24.06
CA PHE A 279 -5.15 -4.94 24.41
C PHE A 279 -4.68 -4.68 25.84
N LEU A 280 -4.84 -3.46 26.37
CA LEU A 280 -4.56 -3.14 27.77
C LEU A 280 -5.43 -3.98 28.71
N ILE A 281 -6.72 -4.06 28.44
CA ILE A 281 -7.66 -4.87 29.22
C ILE A 281 -7.39 -6.37 29.00
N GLY A 282 -7.12 -6.77 27.76
CA GLY A 282 -6.96 -8.17 27.33
C GLY A 282 -5.62 -8.82 27.63
N VAL A 283 -4.54 -8.05 27.81
CA VAL A 283 -3.16 -8.51 28.07
C VAL A 283 -2.61 -7.99 29.39
N GLY A 284 -3.11 -6.88 29.93
CA GLY A 284 -2.44 -6.07 30.94
C GLY A 284 -2.55 -6.47 32.42
N ARG A 285 -3.19 -7.61 32.77
CA ARG A 285 -3.18 -8.09 34.17
C ARG A 285 -2.44 -9.42 34.29
N PRO A 286 -1.26 -9.47 34.95
CA PRO A 286 -0.70 -10.75 35.36
C PRO A 286 -1.68 -11.40 36.34
N SER A 287 -1.95 -12.69 36.14
CA SER A 287 -2.73 -13.45 37.11
C SER A 287 -2.07 -13.33 38.48
N PRO A 288 -2.82 -13.05 39.56
CA PRO A 288 -2.24 -13.10 40.90
C PRO A 288 -1.64 -14.50 41.09
N VAL A 289 -0.35 -14.52 41.41
CA VAL A 289 0.35 -15.75 41.78
C VAL A 289 -0.38 -16.24 43.03
N THR A 290 -1.11 -17.36 42.93
CA THR A 290 -1.53 -18.09 44.12
C THR A 290 -0.26 -18.56 44.78
N GLY A 291 0.17 -17.82 45.82
CA GLY A 291 1.29 -18.23 46.66
C GLY A 291 0.97 -19.61 47.21
N SER A 292 1.80 -20.59 46.87
CA SER A 292 2.00 -21.69 47.79
C SER A 292 2.63 -21.07 49.03
N GLU A 293 1.86 -20.93 50.11
CA GLU A 293 2.41 -20.73 51.43
C GLU A 293 3.52 -21.78 51.65
N PRO A 294 4.72 -21.38 52.10
CA PRO A 294 5.67 -22.35 52.60
C PRO A 294 5.02 -22.98 53.84
N ALA A 295 5.02 -24.31 53.90
CA ALA A 295 4.55 -25.04 55.06
C ALA A 295 5.41 -24.65 56.26
N ASP A 296 4.87 -23.82 57.14
CA ASP A 296 5.49 -23.51 58.43
C ASP A 296 5.52 -24.80 59.25
N SER A 297 6.73 -25.31 59.42
CA SER A 297 7.08 -26.32 60.38
C SER A 297 7.07 -25.71 61.79
N GLU A 298 6.00 -25.88 62.55
CA GLU A 298 6.11 -25.72 64.01
C GLU A 298 5.10 -26.56 64.81
N THR A 299 5.67 -27.53 65.54
CA THR A 299 5.26 -28.00 66.88
C THR A 299 3.84 -28.53 67.09
N ALA A 300 3.69 -29.86 67.03
CA ALA A 300 2.71 -30.58 67.84
C ALA A 300 3.46 -31.50 68.82
N ARG A 301 3.34 -31.14 70.11
CA ARG A 301 3.84 -31.87 71.28
C ARG A 301 3.34 -33.32 71.28
N ALA A 302 4.23 -34.20 71.71
CA ALA A 302 3.90 -35.54 72.16
C ALA A 302 3.05 -35.47 73.43
N GLU A 303 1.89 -36.13 73.41
CA GLU A 303 1.19 -36.56 74.61
C GLU A 303 0.81 -38.03 74.44
N THR A 304 1.15 -38.81 75.45
CA THR A 304 1.15 -40.27 75.46
C THR A 304 -0.09 -40.80 76.20
N THR A 305 -0.55 -41.99 75.78
CA THR A 305 -1.28 -43.05 76.55
C THR A 305 -2.83 -42.98 76.59
N PRO A 306 -3.57 -44.10 76.76
CA PRO A 306 -3.35 -45.53 76.41
C PRO A 306 -4.48 -46.18 75.57
N ALA A 307 -4.23 -47.44 75.16
CA ALA A 307 -5.18 -48.40 74.57
C ALA A 307 -6.27 -48.87 75.56
N VAL A 308 -7.50 -49.24 75.13
CA VAL A 308 -8.06 -50.61 74.86
C VAL A 308 -9.61 -50.50 75.03
N PRO A 309 -10.53 -51.38 74.55
CA PRO A 309 -10.60 -52.29 73.39
C PRO A 309 -11.79 -51.99 72.45
N ALA A 310 -11.90 -52.81 71.39
CA ALA A 310 -13.00 -52.89 70.44
C ALA A 310 -14.38 -53.07 71.08
N ASP A 311 -15.36 -52.31 70.58
CA ASP A 311 -16.71 -52.79 70.36
C ASP A 311 -17.34 -52.08 69.17
N SER A 312 -18.10 -52.87 68.43
CA SER A 312 -18.75 -52.59 67.16
C SER A 312 -19.81 -51.51 67.25
N GLU A 313 -19.66 -50.42 66.49
CA GLU A 313 -20.80 -49.64 66.01
C GLU A 313 -20.51 -48.95 64.67
N THR A 314 -21.39 -49.24 63.72
CA THR A 314 -21.47 -48.78 62.33
C THR A 314 -21.29 -47.27 62.20
N THR A 315 -20.10 -46.83 61.78
CA THR A 315 -19.87 -45.44 61.34
C THR A 315 -19.93 -45.39 59.81
N LEU A 316 -20.96 -44.74 59.27
CA LEU A 316 -21.05 -44.40 57.86
C LEU A 316 -19.80 -43.61 57.42
N PRO A 317 -19.22 -43.87 56.24
CA PRO A 317 -18.11 -43.05 55.77
C PRO A 317 -18.62 -41.65 55.46
N VAL A 318 -18.21 -40.66 56.26
CA VAL A 318 -18.28 -39.25 55.87
C VAL A 318 -17.42 -39.09 54.63
N THR A 319 -18.08 -39.11 53.47
CA THR A 319 -17.47 -38.77 52.20
C THR A 319 -17.20 -37.28 52.23
N THR A 320 -15.98 -36.88 52.58
CA THR A 320 -15.49 -35.54 52.27
C THR A 320 -15.42 -35.44 50.75
N LEU A 321 -16.47 -34.88 50.16
CA LEU A 321 -16.45 -34.47 48.76
C LEU A 321 -15.24 -33.56 48.57
N PRO A 322 -14.37 -33.79 47.57
CA PRO A 322 -13.37 -32.80 47.24
C PRO A 322 -14.13 -31.55 46.84
N VAL A 323 -13.92 -30.46 47.59
CA VAL A 323 -14.26 -29.12 47.15
C VAL A 323 -13.38 -28.86 45.93
N THR A 324 -13.87 -29.30 44.78
CA THR A 324 -13.34 -28.88 43.49
C THR A 324 -13.70 -27.40 43.39
N THR A 325 -12.79 -26.53 43.83
CA THR A 325 -12.82 -25.13 43.39
C THR A 325 -12.72 -25.18 41.87
N ARG A 326 -13.88 -25.12 41.23
CA ARG A 326 -14.05 -25.10 39.78
C ARG A 326 -13.31 -23.86 39.30
N ALA A 327 -12.07 -24.06 38.84
CA ALA A 327 -11.22 -22.98 38.33
C ALA A 327 -11.91 -22.33 37.12
N GLU A 328 -12.60 -21.23 37.42
CA GLU A 328 -12.96 -20.07 36.60
C GLU A 328 -13.05 -20.25 35.06
N PRO A 329 -14.27 -20.24 34.47
CA PRO A 329 -14.49 -20.20 33.01
C PRO A 329 -14.08 -18.86 32.33
N ALA A 330 -13.54 -17.88 33.07
CA ALA A 330 -13.04 -16.62 32.52
C ALA A 330 -11.81 -16.79 31.60
N GLY A 331 -11.01 -17.84 31.81
CA GLY A 331 -9.79 -18.09 31.03
C GLY A 331 -10.03 -18.50 29.57
N VAL A 332 -11.15 -19.18 29.26
CA VAL A 332 -11.44 -19.71 27.92
C VAL A 332 -11.93 -18.61 26.97
N ALA A 333 -12.79 -17.70 27.44
CA ALA A 333 -13.27 -16.57 26.63
C ALA A 333 -12.12 -15.60 26.28
N ARG A 334 -11.22 -15.31 27.23
CA ARG A 334 -10.04 -14.45 27.01
C ARG A 334 -9.04 -15.05 26.00
N ARG A 335 -9.01 -16.39 25.89
CA ARG A 335 -8.10 -17.12 24.97
C ARG A 335 -8.48 -16.97 23.49
N THR A 336 -9.76 -16.80 23.15
CA THR A 336 -10.22 -16.71 21.75
C THR A 336 -10.63 -15.31 21.30
N VAL A 337 -11.12 -14.44 22.21
CA VAL A 337 -11.58 -13.08 21.87
C VAL A 337 -10.44 -12.19 21.40
N LEU A 338 -9.35 -12.13 22.16
CA LEU A 338 -8.25 -11.21 21.91
C LEU A 338 -7.54 -11.45 20.56
N PRO A 339 -7.18 -12.69 20.18
CA PRO A 339 -6.60 -12.91 18.85
C PRO A 339 -7.61 -12.62 17.72
N ALA A 340 -8.91 -12.84 17.91
CA ALA A 340 -9.92 -12.45 16.94
C ALA A 340 -9.99 -10.93 16.77
N VAL A 341 -9.98 -10.16 17.87
CA VAL A 341 -9.90 -8.69 17.82
C VAL A 341 -8.61 -8.22 17.16
N ALA A 342 -7.48 -8.88 17.41
CA ALA A 342 -6.21 -8.55 16.76
C ALA A 342 -6.26 -8.74 15.24
N VAL A 343 -6.85 -9.84 14.76
CA VAL A 343 -7.04 -10.11 13.32
C VAL A 343 -8.00 -9.11 12.70
N VAL A 344 -9.15 -8.85 13.32
CA VAL A 344 -10.14 -7.87 12.85
C VAL A 344 -9.53 -6.47 12.82
N GLY A 345 -8.83 -6.09 13.89
CA GLY A 345 -8.09 -4.84 13.97
C GLY A 345 -7.03 -4.73 12.87
N ALA A 346 -6.34 -5.83 12.53
CA ALA A 346 -5.36 -5.84 11.46
C ALA A 346 -6.02 -5.61 10.10
N ILE A 347 -7.15 -6.27 9.83
CA ILE A 347 -7.94 -6.05 8.62
C ILE A 347 -8.37 -4.58 8.53
N ALA A 348 -9.00 -4.05 9.57
CA ALA A 348 -9.43 -2.64 9.61
C ALA A 348 -8.26 -1.67 9.40
N MET A 349 -7.10 -1.95 10.02
CA MET A 349 -5.90 -1.13 9.86
C MET A 349 -5.36 -1.17 8.43
N THR A 350 -5.30 -2.36 7.81
CA THR A 350 -4.83 -2.50 6.41
C THR A 350 -5.73 -1.76 5.42
N LEU A 351 -7.04 -1.72 5.67
CA LEU A 351 -7.98 -0.95 4.84
C LEU A 351 -7.67 0.55 4.84
N THR A 352 -7.19 1.11 5.96
CA THR A 352 -6.80 2.54 6.01
C THR A 352 -5.62 2.88 5.08
N TRP A 353 -4.80 1.90 4.67
CA TRP A 353 -3.78 2.09 3.65
C TRP A 353 -4.36 1.88 2.26
N THR A 354 -5.04 0.76 2.02
CA THR A 354 -5.50 0.40 0.66
C THR A 354 -6.56 1.33 0.10
N LEU A 355 -7.24 2.09 0.96
CA LEU A 355 -8.23 3.09 0.55
C LEU A 355 -7.60 4.46 0.26
N ALA A 356 -6.30 4.65 0.56
CA ALA A 356 -5.56 5.90 0.36
C ALA A 356 -4.28 5.69 -0.48
N ASP A 357 -4.16 4.56 -1.18
CA ASP A 357 -2.99 4.13 -1.96
C ASP A 357 -3.38 3.79 -3.41
N HIS A 358 -2.39 3.52 -4.27
CA HIS A 358 -2.55 3.17 -5.69
C HIS A 358 -3.51 1.99 -5.96
N ALA A 359 -3.83 1.16 -4.97
CA ALA A 359 -4.84 0.13 -5.08
C ALA A 359 -6.23 0.68 -5.49
N GLN A 360 -6.53 1.95 -5.19
CA GLN A 360 -7.76 2.65 -5.60
C GLN A 360 -7.72 3.24 -7.02
N SER A 361 -6.60 3.12 -7.74
CA SER A 361 -6.40 3.76 -9.04
C SER A 361 -6.19 2.75 -10.17
N GLY A 362 -6.70 3.03 -11.37
CA GLY A 362 -6.54 2.23 -12.59
C GLY A 362 -7.52 1.07 -12.74
N ALA A 363 -7.27 0.18 -13.71
CA ALA A 363 -8.15 -0.96 -13.97
C ALA A 363 -8.17 -1.98 -12.79
N GLN A 364 -9.30 -2.68 -12.65
CA GLN A 364 -9.51 -3.78 -11.69
C GLN A 364 -9.42 -3.38 -10.19
N ILE A 365 -9.89 -2.18 -9.82
CA ILE A 365 -9.92 -1.71 -8.41
C ILE A 365 -10.55 -2.77 -7.48
N TRP A 366 -11.63 -3.42 -7.93
CA TRP A 366 -12.35 -4.46 -7.18
C TRP A 366 -11.47 -5.65 -6.77
N LEU A 367 -10.38 -5.94 -7.49
CA LEU A 367 -9.43 -7.00 -7.17
C LEU A 367 -8.13 -6.45 -6.56
N ALA A 368 -7.67 -5.28 -7.00
CA ALA A 368 -6.44 -4.64 -6.51
C ALA A 368 -6.50 -4.31 -5.01
N VAL A 369 -7.64 -3.79 -4.55
CA VAL A 369 -7.86 -3.46 -3.14
C VAL A 369 -7.79 -4.69 -2.24
N PRO A 370 -8.59 -5.76 -2.45
CA PRO A 370 -8.49 -6.95 -1.62
C PRO A 370 -7.14 -7.66 -1.74
N ALA A 371 -6.52 -7.69 -2.93
CA ALA A 371 -5.19 -8.29 -3.09
C ALA A 371 -4.12 -7.54 -2.26
N THR A 372 -4.16 -6.21 -2.26
CA THR A 372 -3.24 -5.38 -1.45
C THR A 372 -3.50 -5.56 0.03
N SER A 373 -4.77 -5.57 0.45
CA SER A 373 -5.15 -5.80 1.86
C SER A 373 -4.69 -7.17 2.35
N LEU A 374 -4.88 -8.22 1.55
CA LEU A 374 -4.43 -9.57 1.87
C LEU A 374 -2.90 -9.67 1.93
N HIS A 375 -2.20 -9.01 1.01
CA HIS A 375 -0.73 -8.95 1.00
C HIS A 375 -0.20 -8.29 2.29
N LEU A 376 -0.75 -7.13 2.66
CA LEU A 376 -0.38 -6.40 3.87
C LEU A 376 -0.75 -7.18 5.14
N LEU A 377 -1.94 -7.79 5.19
CA LEU A 377 -2.36 -8.60 6.33
C LEU A 377 -1.43 -9.80 6.54
N ALA A 378 -1.09 -10.51 5.46
CA ALA A 378 -0.16 -11.62 5.53
C ALA A 378 1.23 -11.17 6.00
N MET A 379 1.70 -10.01 5.53
CA MET A 379 2.95 -9.39 5.99
C MET A 379 2.89 -9.04 7.49
N VAL A 380 1.82 -8.40 7.96
CA VAL A 380 1.60 -8.03 9.37
C VAL A 380 1.67 -9.25 10.28
N LEU A 381 0.92 -10.32 9.95
CA LEU A 381 0.85 -11.53 10.76
C LEU A 381 2.19 -12.28 10.80
N TRP A 382 2.85 -12.41 9.65
CA TRP A 382 4.13 -13.11 9.55
C TRP A 382 5.27 -12.33 10.23
N LEU A 383 5.46 -11.06 9.87
CA LEU A 383 6.56 -10.24 10.38
C LEU A 383 6.41 -10.00 11.89
N GLY A 384 5.19 -9.69 12.34
CA GLY A 384 4.90 -9.48 13.76
C GLY A 384 5.21 -10.71 14.62
N GLY A 385 4.79 -11.89 14.16
CA GLY A 385 5.09 -13.15 14.84
C GLY A 385 6.58 -13.49 14.80
N LEU A 386 7.27 -13.24 13.68
CA LEU A 386 8.70 -13.49 13.54
C LEU A 386 9.54 -12.62 14.49
N VAL A 387 9.27 -11.31 14.54
CA VAL A 387 9.97 -10.40 15.44
C VAL A 387 9.69 -10.75 16.89
N THR A 388 8.44 -11.07 17.23
CA THR A 388 8.08 -11.50 18.59
C THR A 388 8.83 -12.77 18.98
N LEU A 389 8.85 -13.79 18.10
CA LEU A 389 9.61 -15.01 18.29
C LEU A 389 11.11 -14.72 18.45
N ALA A 390 11.67 -13.87 17.59
CA ALA A 390 13.08 -13.49 17.63
C ALA A 390 13.47 -12.80 18.93
N VAL A 391 12.69 -11.82 19.40
CA VAL A 391 12.93 -11.15 20.68
C VAL A 391 12.90 -12.14 21.84
N CYS A 392 11.97 -13.09 21.83
CA CYS A 392 11.86 -14.08 22.90
C CYS A 392 13.00 -15.12 22.87
N VAL A 393 13.42 -15.55 21.67
CA VAL A 393 14.43 -16.60 21.46
C VAL A 393 15.87 -16.07 21.57
N LEU A 394 16.14 -14.86 21.08
CA LEU A 394 17.47 -14.25 21.03
C LEU A 394 17.86 -13.52 22.32
N ALA A 395 16.89 -13.22 23.19
CA ALA A 395 17.18 -12.59 24.48
C ALA A 395 18.22 -13.38 25.30
N PRO A 396 19.10 -12.72 26.06
CA PRO A 396 20.04 -13.38 26.96
C PRO A 396 19.25 -14.20 27.98
N ALA A 397 19.35 -15.53 27.87
CA ALA A 397 18.58 -16.48 28.66
C ALA A 397 19.45 -17.70 28.93
N GLY A 398 19.48 -18.18 30.17
CA GLY A 398 20.20 -19.39 30.54
C GLY A 398 19.63 -20.63 29.83
N ARG A 399 20.41 -21.71 29.74
CA ARG A 399 20.05 -22.96 29.04
C ARG A 399 18.78 -23.66 29.57
N ARG A 400 18.23 -23.22 30.71
CA ARG A 400 17.03 -23.72 31.39
C ARG A 400 15.96 -22.63 31.60
N ASP A 401 15.93 -21.59 30.77
CA ASP A 401 14.93 -20.52 30.89
C ASP A 401 13.50 -21.09 30.62
N PRO A 402 12.58 -21.08 31.61
CA PRO A 402 11.21 -21.54 31.44
C PRO A 402 10.48 -20.86 30.27
N ALA A 403 10.91 -19.65 29.89
CA ALA A 403 10.36 -18.91 28.76
C ALA A 403 10.53 -19.66 27.43
N LEU A 404 11.67 -20.34 27.19
CA LEU A 404 11.92 -21.09 25.95
C LEU A 404 11.07 -22.35 25.84
N LEU A 405 10.85 -23.06 26.96
CA LEU A 405 10.00 -24.25 27.01
C LEU A 405 8.53 -23.89 26.75
N SER A 406 8.08 -22.73 27.25
CA SER A 406 6.71 -22.27 27.02
C SER A 406 6.38 -21.95 25.54
N LEU A 407 7.40 -21.73 24.70
CA LEU A 407 7.25 -21.43 23.27
C LEU A 407 7.10 -22.66 22.39
N GLU A 408 7.41 -23.86 22.89
CA GLU A 408 7.37 -25.11 22.13
C GLU A 408 6.02 -25.33 21.39
N PRO A 409 4.85 -25.12 22.03
CA PRO A 409 3.56 -25.28 21.35
C PRO A 409 3.27 -24.20 20.29
N ALA A 410 3.94 -23.05 20.37
CA ALA A 410 3.74 -21.91 19.47
C ALA A 410 4.47 -22.10 18.15
N LEU A 411 5.66 -22.74 18.16
CA LEU A 411 6.50 -22.97 16.98
C LEU A 411 5.77 -23.65 15.80
N PRO A 412 5.12 -24.83 15.95
CA PRO A 412 4.43 -25.47 14.83
C PRO A 412 3.16 -24.73 14.38
N ARG A 413 2.54 -23.93 15.25
CA ARG A 413 1.38 -23.09 14.90
C ARG A 413 1.83 -21.88 14.08
N PHE A 414 2.88 -21.20 14.53
CA PHE A 414 3.48 -20.09 13.80
C PHE A 414 4.06 -20.53 12.46
N SER A 415 4.73 -21.69 12.39
CA SER A 415 5.24 -22.21 11.12
C SER A 415 4.14 -22.46 10.08
N ARG A 416 2.96 -22.94 10.49
CA ARG A 416 1.81 -23.12 9.59
C ARG A 416 1.23 -21.78 9.13
N LEU A 417 1.09 -20.83 10.06
CA LEU A 417 0.66 -19.47 9.74
C LEU A 417 1.63 -18.80 8.78
N ALA A 418 2.93 -18.90 9.03
CA ALA A 418 3.98 -18.35 8.17
C ALA A 418 3.91 -18.93 6.76
N LEU A 419 3.71 -20.24 6.61
CA LEU A 419 3.54 -20.87 5.30
C LEU A 419 2.31 -20.31 4.55
N LEU A 420 1.16 -20.19 5.24
CA LEU A 420 -0.04 -19.59 4.67
C LEU A 420 0.22 -18.12 4.24
N CYS A 421 0.85 -17.33 5.11
CA CYS A 421 1.20 -15.94 4.80
C CYS A 421 2.12 -15.85 3.58
N PHE A 422 3.14 -16.71 3.46
CA PHE A 422 4.02 -16.73 2.28
C PHE A 422 3.27 -17.10 0.99
N THR A 423 2.35 -18.07 1.05
CA THR A 423 1.50 -18.40 -0.10
C THR A 423 0.65 -17.21 -0.52
N VAL A 424 -0.01 -16.55 0.43
CA VAL A 424 -0.81 -15.35 0.16
C VAL A 424 0.06 -14.23 -0.42
N ILE A 425 1.21 -13.94 0.18
CA ILE A 425 2.17 -12.93 -0.29
C ILE A 425 2.66 -13.25 -1.71
N ALA A 426 2.94 -14.52 -2.03
CA ALA A 426 3.40 -14.92 -3.35
C ALA A 426 2.31 -14.72 -4.41
N VAL A 427 1.08 -15.19 -4.15
CA VAL A 427 -0.04 -15.07 -5.10
C VAL A 427 -0.43 -13.61 -5.31
N THR A 428 -0.65 -12.87 -4.22
CA THR A 428 -1.00 -11.45 -4.29
C THR A 428 0.14 -10.62 -4.86
N GLY A 429 1.39 -10.91 -4.48
CA GLY A 429 2.58 -10.22 -4.97
C GLY A 429 2.80 -10.42 -6.46
N LEU A 430 2.53 -11.62 -7.00
CA LEU A 430 2.58 -11.87 -8.45
C LEU A 430 1.56 -11.02 -9.20
N TYR A 431 0.31 -11.00 -8.73
CA TYR A 431 -0.75 -10.19 -9.32
C TYR A 431 -0.41 -8.69 -9.28
N LEU A 432 0.00 -8.18 -8.12
CA LEU A 432 0.36 -6.77 -7.95
C LEU A 432 1.58 -6.38 -8.81
N SER A 433 2.56 -7.27 -8.93
CA SER A 433 3.74 -7.06 -9.78
C SER A 433 3.37 -6.97 -11.26
N TRP A 434 2.56 -7.91 -11.75
CA TRP A 434 2.05 -7.88 -13.12
C TRP A 434 1.31 -6.57 -13.42
N ARG A 435 0.42 -6.16 -12.51
CA ARG A 435 -0.36 -4.93 -12.63
C ARG A 435 0.49 -3.66 -12.64
N GLN A 436 1.58 -3.61 -11.86
CA GLN A 436 2.43 -2.41 -11.72
C GLN A 436 3.56 -2.33 -12.74
N VAL A 437 4.01 -3.46 -13.29
CA VAL A 437 5.06 -3.50 -14.33
C VAL A 437 4.49 -3.23 -15.71
N GLY A 438 3.34 -3.81 -16.05
CA GLY A 438 2.69 -3.63 -17.35
C GLY A 438 3.37 -4.39 -18.50
N THR A 439 4.63 -4.09 -18.81
CA THR A 439 5.36 -4.68 -19.96
C THR A 439 6.69 -5.32 -19.54
N TRP A 440 7.18 -6.28 -20.33
CA TRP A 440 8.45 -6.96 -20.06
C TRP A 440 9.66 -6.01 -20.13
N GLY A 441 9.64 -5.04 -21.05
CA GLY A 441 10.71 -4.04 -21.16
C GLY A 441 10.83 -3.14 -19.92
N ALA A 442 9.69 -2.80 -19.31
CA ALA A 442 9.64 -2.00 -18.09
C ALA A 442 10.35 -2.66 -16.90
N LEU A 443 10.43 -3.98 -16.87
CA LEU A 443 11.06 -4.74 -15.79
C LEU A 443 12.58 -4.47 -15.69
N GLY A 444 13.26 -4.30 -16.82
CA GLY A 444 14.71 -3.99 -16.85
C GLY A 444 15.01 -2.50 -16.93
N ALA A 445 14.20 -1.76 -17.68
CA ALA A 445 14.45 -0.35 -17.99
C ALA A 445 14.18 0.59 -16.80
N THR A 446 13.20 0.27 -15.94
CA THR A 446 12.79 1.17 -14.85
C THR A 446 13.48 0.87 -13.52
N GLY A 447 13.59 1.89 -12.66
CA GLY A 447 14.08 1.71 -11.28
C GLY A 447 13.17 0.78 -10.46
N PHE A 448 11.86 0.91 -10.62
CA PHE A 448 10.86 0.03 -10.01
C PHE A 448 11.07 -1.43 -10.40
N GLY A 449 11.24 -1.71 -11.70
CA GLY A 449 11.47 -3.07 -12.21
C GLY A 449 12.72 -3.72 -11.64
N ARG A 450 13.83 -2.96 -11.56
CA ARG A 450 15.09 -3.44 -10.95
C ARG A 450 14.95 -3.72 -9.45
N LEU A 451 14.26 -2.86 -8.69
CA LEU A 451 13.98 -3.09 -7.27
C LEU A 451 13.10 -4.33 -7.06
N LEU A 452 12.10 -4.53 -7.94
CA LEU A 452 11.23 -5.71 -7.90
C LEU A 452 12.01 -6.99 -8.17
N LEU A 453 12.90 -7.00 -9.16
CA LEU A 453 13.80 -8.13 -9.44
C LEU A 453 14.71 -8.43 -8.25
N GLY A 454 15.27 -7.38 -7.63
CA GLY A 454 16.07 -7.51 -6.40
C GLY A 454 15.27 -8.14 -5.26
N LYS A 455 14.03 -7.66 -5.01
CA LYS A 455 13.12 -8.24 -4.02
C LYS A 455 12.83 -9.72 -4.31
N LEU A 456 12.55 -10.06 -5.57
CA LEU A 456 12.28 -11.43 -5.98
C LEU A 456 13.49 -12.35 -5.75
N ALA A 457 14.68 -11.90 -6.12
CA ALA A 457 15.93 -12.63 -5.89
C ALA A 457 16.16 -12.91 -4.40
N VAL A 458 15.96 -11.90 -3.54
CA VAL A 458 16.07 -12.07 -2.08
C VAL A 458 15.04 -13.08 -1.58
N VAL A 459 13.77 -12.96 -1.96
CA VAL A 459 12.69 -13.88 -1.55
C VAL A 459 13.00 -15.32 -1.99
N LEU A 460 13.45 -15.53 -3.22
CA LEU A 460 13.87 -16.85 -3.71
C LEU A 460 15.05 -17.39 -2.90
N GLY A 461 16.02 -16.53 -2.55
CA GLY A 461 17.11 -16.86 -1.63
C GLY A 461 16.61 -17.31 -0.26
N VAL A 462 15.64 -16.61 0.34
CA VAL A 462 15.01 -17.00 1.61
C VAL A 462 14.36 -18.39 1.50
N LEU A 463 13.60 -18.63 0.43
CA LEU A 463 12.92 -19.91 0.20
C LEU A 463 13.93 -21.06 -0.01
N ALA A 464 15.02 -20.82 -0.72
CA ALA A 464 16.11 -21.78 -0.90
C ALA A 464 16.79 -22.13 0.42
N LEU A 465 17.12 -21.12 1.25
CA LEU A 465 17.70 -21.33 2.58
C LEU A 465 16.75 -22.08 3.51
N ALA A 466 15.48 -21.69 3.55
CA ALA A 466 14.46 -22.33 4.38
C ALA A 466 14.19 -23.79 3.95
N SER A 467 14.15 -24.06 2.64
CA SER A 467 13.99 -25.44 2.13
C SER A 467 15.23 -26.30 2.38
N GLY A 468 16.44 -25.75 2.23
CA GLY A 468 17.69 -26.41 2.58
C GLY A 468 17.77 -26.78 4.06
N ALA A 469 17.42 -25.83 4.95
CA ALA A 469 17.36 -26.05 6.40
C ALA A 469 16.36 -27.16 6.77
N ARG A 470 15.15 -27.15 6.19
CA ARG A 470 14.13 -28.19 6.40
C ARG A 470 14.59 -29.57 5.92
N ARG A 471 15.22 -29.65 4.74
CA ARG A 471 15.76 -30.92 4.20
C ARG A 471 16.86 -31.49 5.09
N PHE A 472 17.74 -30.65 5.63
CA PHE A 472 18.80 -31.07 6.54
C PHE A 472 18.26 -31.64 7.86
N VAL A 473 17.26 -30.98 8.46
CA VAL A 473 16.59 -31.46 9.69
C VAL A 473 15.86 -32.78 9.44
N HIS A 474 15.04 -32.87 8.39
CA HIS A 474 14.31 -34.11 8.07
C HIS A 474 15.22 -35.30 7.75
N ARG A 475 16.38 -35.07 7.08
CA ARG A 475 17.38 -36.13 6.87
C ARG A 475 17.98 -36.64 8.18
N ARG A 476 18.11 -35.78 9.18
CA ARG A 476 18.70 -36.11 10.49
C ARG A 476 17.71 -36.81 11.43
N ASP A 477 16.45 -36.40 11.41
CA ASP A 477 15.36 -37.07 12.15
C ASP A 477 15.10 -38.48 11.61
N ARG A 478 15.13 -38.66 10.28
CA ARG A 478 15.09 -39.99 9.66
C ARG A 478 16.29 -40.88 10.00
N ALA A 479 17.42 -40.27 10.34
CA ALA A 479 18.60 -41.00 10.83
C ALA A 479 18.50 -41.37 12.33
N GLY A 480 17.35 -41.12 12.99
CA GLY A 480 17.06 -41.57 14.36
C GLY A 480 17.92 -40.93 15.45
N ARG A 481 18.61 -39.82 15.17
CA ARG A 481 19.54 -39.18 16.12
C ARG A 481 18.80 -38.19 17.00
N ALA A 482 18.31 -38.64 18.16
CA ALA A 482 17.77 -37.76 19.19
C ALA A 482 18.76 -36.62 19.55
N PRO A 483 18.28 -35.40 19.88
CA PRO A 483 19.17 -34.31 20.24
C PRO A 483 19.88 -34.62 21.56
N ARG A 484 21.16 -35.05 21.48
CA ARG A 484 21.99 -35.33 22.66
C ARG A 484 22.33 -34.08 23.49
N ASP A 485 22.14 -32.88 22.94
CA ASP A 485 22.44 -31.58 23.58
C ASP A 485 21.33 -30.55 23.26
N LEU A 486 20.48 -30.27 24.25
CA LEU A 486 19.43 -29.23 24.19
C LEU A 486 20.03 -27.84 23.88
N GLY A 487 21.24 -27.56 24.38
CA GLY A 487 21.95 -26.31 24.12
C GLY A 487 22.35 -26.16 22.65
N ALA A 488 22.73 -27.24 21.98
CA ALA A 488 23.01 -27.23 20.54
C ALA A 488 21.73 -26.99 19.72
N ALA A 489 20.58 -27.52 20.14
CA ALA A 489 19.30 -27.27 19.50
C ALA A 489 18.90 -25.79 19.60
N VAL A 490 19.00 -25.20 20.79
CA VAL A 490 18.73 -23.76 21.02
C VAL A 490 19.67 -22.87 20.22
N ARG A 491 20.98 -23.17 20.17
CA ARG A 491 21.95 -22.40 19.35
C ARG A 491 21.62 -22.43 17.86
N ARG A 492 21.13 -23.57 17.35
CA ARG A 492 20.69 -23.69 15.95
C ARG A 492 19.42 -22.90 15.70
N LEU A 493 18.43 -22.99 16.59
CA LEU A 493 17.20 -22.20 16.51
C LEU A 493 17.51 -20.70 16.49
N ARG A 494 18.35 -20.23 17.41
CA ARG A 494 18.82 -18.83 17.45
C ARG A 494 19.47 -18.39 16.13
N ARG A 495 20.35 -19.21 15.56
CA ARG A 495 21.00 -18.91 14.27
C ARG A 495 20.01 -18.89 13.10
N SER A 496 19.06 -19.82 13.06
CA SER A 496 18.00 -19.84 12.03
C SER A 496 17.14 -18.58 12.13
N VAL A 497 16.65 -18.28 13.33
CA VAL A 497 15.79 -17.11 13.59
C VAL A 497 16.53 -15.80 13.30
N ALA A 498 17.82 -15.69 13.69
CA ALA A 498 18.63 -14.52 13.35
C ALA A 498 18.80 -14.35 11.83
N GLY A 499 19.06 -15.44 11.10
CA GLY A 499 19.13 -15.42 9.63
C GLY A 499 17.80 -15.01 8.99
N GLU A 500 16.68 -15.56 9.46
CA GLU A 500 15.34 -15.21 9.00
C GLU A 500 15.00 -13.73 9.25
N VAL A 501 15.39 -13.19 10.40
CA VAL A 501 15.21 -11.76 10.72
C VAL A 501 16.04 -10.88 9.81
N VAL A 502 17.32 -11.18 9.59
CA VAL A 502 18.19 -10.41 8.69
C VAL A 502 17.61 -10.38 7.28
N LEU A 503 17.19 -11.54 6.76
CA LEU A 503 16.55 -11.62 5.44
C LEU A 503 15.22 -10.86 5.39
N GLY A 504 14.40 -10.96 6.45
CA GLY A 504 13.16 -10.20 6.58
C GLY A 504 13.40 -8.69 6.55
N VAL A 505 14.44 -8.21 7.24
CA VAL A 505 14.85 -6.80 7.22
C VAL A 505 15.23 -6.38 5.81
N VAL A 506 16.04 -7.16 5.09
CA VAL A 506 16.42 -6.83 3.69
C VAL A 506 15.19 -6.73 2.79
N VAL A 507 14.25 -7.68 2.87
CA VAL A 507 13.01 -7.66 2.08
C VAL A 507 12.16 -6.43 2.42
N VAL A 508 12.03 -6.09 3.70
CA VAL A 508 11.28 -4.91 4.16
C VAL A 508 11.95 -3.62 3.69
N SER A 509 13.28 -3.51 3.77
CA SER A 509 14.04 -2.35 3.28
C SER A 509 13.87 -2.13 1.79
N ILE A 510 14.00 -3.19 0.97
CA ILE A 510 13.74 -3.08 -0.49
C ILE A 510 12.28 -2.69 -0.73
N THR A 511 11.34 -3.27 0.02
CA THR A 511 9.91 -2.95 -0.12
C THR A 511 9.62 -1.49 0.25
N ALA A 512 10.27 -0.94 1.28
CA ALA A 512 10.08 0.45 1.68
C ALA A 512 10.48 1.42 0.57
N VAL A 513 11.60 1.16 -0.12
CA VAL A 513 12.02 1.97 -1.29
C VAL A 513 11.06 1.75 -2.46
N LEU A 514 10.65 0.51 -2.70
CA LEU A 514 9.77 0.15 -3.83
C LEU A 514 8.37 0.78 -3.72
N VAL A 515 7.83 0.92 -2.50
CA VAL A 515 6.53 1.59 -2.25
C VAL A 515 6.59 3.09 -2.56
N ASP A 516 7.76 3.72 -2.41
CA ASP A 516 7.95 5.15 -2.68
C ASP A 516 8.37 5.43 -4.14
N THR A 517 8.67 4.37 -4.90
CA THR A 517 9.10 4.48 -6.30
C THR A 517 7.87 4.44 -7.22
N ALA A 518 7.79 5.37 -8.16
CA ALA A 518 6.74 5.36 -9.17
C ALA A 518 6.66 4.00 -9.88
N PRO A 519 5.46 3.42 -10.10
CA PRO A 519 5.29 2.15 -10.79
C PRO A 519 6.01 2.10 -12.14
N ALA A 520 6.50 0.93 -12.51
CA ALA A 520 7.20 0.73 -13.78
C ALA A 520 6.32 1.09 -15.00
N ARG A 521 5.03 0.76 -14.96
CA ARG A 521 4.08 1.10 -16.03
C ARG A 521 3.88 2.60 -16.28
N THR A 522 4.17 3.47 -15.29
CA THR A 522 4.01 4.92 -15.41
C THR A 522 5.32 5.64 -15.68
N SER A 523 6.46 4.96 -15.51
CA SER A 523 7.80 5.52 -15.72
C SER A 523 8.49 4.98 -16.97
N TYR A 524 7.96 3.89 -17.55
CA TYR A 524 8.48 3.27 -18.75
C TYR A 524 7.95 3.95 -20.01
N ALA A 525 8.81 4.71 -20.70
CA ALA A 525 8.47 5.42 -21.93
C ALA A 525 9.48 5.08 -23.04
N PRO A 526 9.38 3.88 -23.66
CA PRO A 526 10.28 3.52 -24.75
C PRO A 526 10.12 4.48 -25.92
N PRO A 527 11.20 4.72 -26.69
CA PRO A 527 11.12 5.50 -27.91
C PRO A 527 10.17 4.81 -28.89
N VAL A 528 9.31 5.58 -29.54
CA VAL A 528 8.51 5.09 -30.66
C VAL A 528 9.34 5.32 -31.90
N ASP A 529 9.59 4.28 -32.69
CA ASP A 529 10.24 4.39 -34.00
C ASP A 529 9.39 3.61 -34.99
N THR A 530 8.54 4.34 -35.72
CA THR A 530 7.52 3.76 -36.59
C THR A 530 7.68 4.31 -37.99
N THR A 531 7.66 3.41 -38.98
CA THR A 531 7.63 3.78 -40.40
C THR A 531 6.25 3.50 -40.97
N VAL A 532 5.60 4.52 -41.52
CA VAL A 532 4.31 4.40 -42.22
C VAL A 532 4.50 4.64 -43.72
N PRO A 533 3.76 3.92 -44.59
CA PRO A 533 3.86 4.14 -46.03
C PRO A 533 3.27 5.51 -46.41
N PHE A 534 3.93 6.22 -47.32
CA PHE A 534 3.37 7.43 -47.91
C PHE A 534 2.26 7.06 -48.91
N PRO A 535 1.07 7.68 -48.86
CA PRO A 535 -0.05 7.28 -49.73
C PRO A 535 0.28 7.37 -51.22
N ALA A 536 0.18 6.24 -51.94
CA ALA A 536 0.57 6.15 -53.35
C ALA A 536 -0.40 6.85 -54.33
N ALA A 537 -1.62 7.17 -53.87
CA ALA A 537 -2.68 7.83 -54.63
C ALA A 537 -2.49 9.36 -54.73
N VAL A 538 -1.49 9.91 -54.05
CA VAL A 538 -1.23 11.35 -54.00
C VAL A 538 -0.49 11.78 -55.27
N ASN A 539 -1.02 12.81 -55.94
CA ASN A 539 -0.39 13.43 -57.10
C ASN A 539 0.78 14.34 -56.68
N ALA A 540 1.82 13.75 -56.11
CA ALA A 540 3.08 14.47 -55.91
C ALA A 540 3.71 14.76 -57.28
N SER A 541 3.85 16.02 -57.63
CA SER A 541 4.36 16.49 -58.92
C SER A 541 5.63 17.32 -58.72
N GLY A 542 6.44 17.45 -59.79
CA GLY A 542 7.71 18.17 -59.73
C GLY A 542 8.75 17.51 -58.81
N PRO A 543 9.58 18.28 -58.09
CA PRO A 543 10.69 17.75 -57.29
C PRO A 543 10.26 16.88 -56.09
N TYR A 544 8.97 16.89 -55.74
CA TYR A 544 8.41 16.14 -54.60
C TYR A 544 7.85 14.77 -55.00
N GLY A 545 7.82 14.45 -56.30
CA GLY A 545 7.32 13.17 -56.82
C GLY A 545 8.03 11.92 -56.26
N GLY A 546 9.26 12.08 -55.75
CA GLY A 546 10.04 11.01 -55.12
C GLY A 546 9.40 10.40 -53.86
N LEU A 547 8.49 11.13 -53.20
CA LEU A 547 7.71 10.64 -52.06
C LEU A 547 6.67 9.58 -52.44
N ARG A 548 6.28 9.49 -53.71
CA ARG A 548 5.25 8.56 -54.16
C ARG A 548 5.71 7.12 -53.99
N GLY A 549 5.02 6.38 -53.12
CA GLY A 549 5.43 5.00 -52.76
C GLY A 549 6.67 4.94 -51.87
N GLY A 550 7.06 6.08 -51.28
CA GLY A 550 8.03 6.18 -50.20
C GLY A 550 7.41 5.92 -48.83
N SER A 551 8.05 6.42 -47.79
CA SER A 551 7.65 6.20 -46.39
C SER A 551 7.94 7.42 -45.51
N ILE A 552 7.27 7.47 -44.38
CA ILE A 552 7.47 8.45 -43.32
C ILE A 552 7.92 7.67 -42.10
N GLN A 553 9.17 7.87 -41.68
CA GLN A 553 9.64 7.38 -40.40
C GLN A 553 9.45 8.47 -39.36
N VAL A 554 8.80 8.14 -38.24
CA VAL A 554 8.62 9.04 -37.12
C VAL A 554 9.18 8.40 -35.88
N LYS A 555 10.13 9.12 -35.26
CA LYS A 555 10.76 8.74 -34.01
C LYS A 555 10.32 9.70 -32.90
N ILE A 556 9.62 9.22 -31.88
CA ILE A 556 9.10 10.04 -30.77
C ILE A 556 9.84 9.68 -29.48
N GLU A 557 10.47 10.69 -28.85
CA GLU A 557 11.27 10.54 -27.64
C GLU A 557 11.06 11.68 -26.62
N PRO A 558 10.77 11.36 -25.34
CA PRO A 558 10.14 10.11 -24.89
C PRO A 558 8.73 9.95 -25.49
N ALA A 559 8.05 8.83 -25.26
CA ALA A 559 6.64 8.65 -25.62
C ALA A 559 5.78 8.59 -24.36
N ARG A 560 5.61 9.73 -23.68
CA ARG A 560 4.94 9.82 -22.36
C ARG A 560 4.14 11.11 -22.19
N PRO A 561 3.29 11.21 -21.16
CA PRO A 561 2.69 12.47 -20.77
C PRO A 561 3.74 13.56 -20.47
N GLY A 562 3.46 14.80 -20.86
CA GLY A 562 4.36 15.94 -20.78
C GLY A 562 5.07 16.22 -22.11
N GLY A 563 6.25 16.84 -22.03
CA GLY A 563 7.05 17.20 -23.20
C GLY A 563 7.69 16.00 -23.88
N ASN A 564 7.51 15.92 -25.20
CA ASN A 564 8.07 14.93 -26.11
C ASN A 564 8.67 15.66 -27.32
N THR A 565 9.62 15.01 -27.99
CA THR A 565 10.17 15.43 -29.27
C THR A 565 9.86 14.39 -30.33
N ALA A 566 9.66 14.81 -31.58
CA ALA A 566 9.51 13.88 -32.68
C ALA A 566 10.44 14.25 -33.85
N ASP A 567 11.26 13.30 -34.29
CA ASP A 567 11.99 13.35 -35.56
C ASP A 567 11.16 12.70 -36.66
N ILE A 568 11.02 13.37 -37.78
CA ILE A 568 10.19 12.96 -38.92
C ILE A 568 11.07 12.92 -40.16
N TYR A 569 11.28 11.73 -40.71
CA TYR A 569 12.05 11.52 -41.93
C TYR A 569 11.12 11.13 -43.08
N LEU A 570 11.19 11.91 -44.15
CA LEU A 570 10.44 11.69 -45.37
C LEU A 570 11.35 10.99 -46.38
N THR A 571 11.10 9.72 -46.67
CA THR A 571 12.00 8.90 -47.48
C THR A 571 11.32 8.43 -48.75
N GLY A 572 11.95 8.62 -49.90
CA GLY A 572 11.49 8.10 -51.19
C GLY A 572 11.66 6.59 -51.33
N ARG A 573 11.21 6.04 -52.46
CA ARG A 573 11.35 4.59 -52.75
C ARG A 573 12.81 4.13 -52.86
N ASP A 574 13.70 5.04 -53.23
CA ASP A 574 15.15 4.82 -53.35
C ASP A 574 15.89 4.92 -52.01
N GLY A 575 15.17 5.17 -50.91
CA GLY A 575 15.76 5.31 -49.57
C GLY A 575 16.36 6.69 -49.29
N ARG A 576 16.24 7.64 -50.22
CA ARG A 576 16.74 9.01 -50.01
C ARG A 576 15.72 9.90 -49.34
N LEU A 577 16.20 10.86 -48.55
CA LEU A 577 15.36 11.89 -47.96
C LEU A 577 14.79 12.81 -49.05
N VAL A 578 13.50 13.10 -48.96
CA VAL A 578 12.76 13.94 -49.90
C VAL A 578 12.23 15.18 -49.17
N PRO A 579 12.73 16.39 -49.48
CA PRO A 579 12.21 17.61 -48.88
C PRO A 579 10.81 17.93 -49.41
N VAL A 580 10.00 18.59 -48.59
CA VAL A 580 8.68 19.13 -48.93
C VAL A 580 8.61 20.63 -48.62
N PRO A 581 7.73 21.39 -49.32
CA PRO A 581 7.55 22.82 -49.08
C PRO A 581 7.10 23.16 -47.65
N GLU A 582 6.17 22.38 -47.11
CA GLU A 582 5.55 22.65 -45.81
C GLU A 582 5.05 21.35 -45.18
N ILE A 583 5.20 21.28 -43.86
CA ILE A 583 4.68 20.20 -43.03
C ILE A 583 4.15 20.82 -41.73
N SER A 584 2.94 20.44 -41.34
CA SER A 584 2.35 20.78 -40.05
C SER A 584 1.89 19.54 -39.31
N GLY A 585 1.81 19.64 -37.98
CA GLY A 585 1.45 18.52 -37.12
C GLY A 585 0.28 18.85 -36.18
N ALA A 586 -0.45 17.82 -35.78
CA ALA A 586 -1.34 17.89 -34.64
C ALA A 586 -1.40 16.54 -33.91
N LEU A 587 -1.52 16.56 -32.58
CA LEU A 587 -1.80 15.39 -31.77
C LEU A 587 -3.32 15.14 -31.70
N GLU A 588 -3.72 13.93 -32.03
CA GLU A 588 -5.11 13.45 -31.90
C GLU A 588 -5.16 12.33 -30.87
N SER A 589 -5.97 12.48 -29.82
CA SER A 589 -6.27 11.38 -28.90
C SER A 589 -7.25 10.41 -29.57
N ARG A 590 -6.98 9.11 -29.45
CA ARG A 590 -7.85 8.05 -29.97
C ARG A 590 -8.79 7.49 -28.90
N ASP A 591 -8.46 7.71 -27.65
CA ASP A 591 -9.13 7.18 -26.46
C ASP A 591 -10.05 8.20 -25.78
N ARG A 592 -9.86 9.51 -26.00
CA ARG A 592 -10.72 10.57 -25.44
C ARG A 592 -11.07 11.63 -26.49
N ALA A 593 -12.23 12.25 -26.32
CA ALA A 593 -12.69 13.35 -27.18
C ALA A 593 -12.03 14.67 -26.78
N VAL A 594 -10.73 14.80 -27.05
CA VAL A 594 -9.96 16.05 -26.87
C VAL A 594 -9.72 16.67 -28.25
N PRO A 595 -9.89 18.00 -28.41
CA PRO A 595 -9.56 18.68 -29.66
C PRO A 595 -8.11 18.40 -30.10
N ALA A 596 -7.87 18.35 -31.41
CA ALA A 596 -6.52 18.13 -31.93
C ALA A 596 -5.57 19.24 -31.46
N LEU A 597 -4.48 18.85 -30.80
CA LEU A 597 -3.52 19.79 -30.23
C LEU A 597 -2.48 20.13 -31.30
N PRO A 598 -2.34 21.40 -31.71
CA PRO A 598 -1.39 21.76 -32.76
C PRO A 598 0.04 21.48 -32.32
N VAL A 599 0.85 20.97 -33.25
CA VAL A 599 2.28 20.68 -33.04
C VAL A 599 3.07 21.50 -34.04
N LYS A 600 3.98 22.34 -33.53
CA LYS A 600 4.90 23.09 -34.38
C LYS A 600 5.98 22.14 -34.92
N VAL A 601 6.05 22.02 -36.24
CA VAL A 601 7.05 21.22 -36.95
C VAL A 601 7.98 22.18 -37.69
N THR A 602 9.29 21.95 -37.57
CA THR A 602 10.33 22.78 -38.22
C THR A 602 11.29 21.90 -39.00
N ALA A 603 11.74 22.37 -40.16
CA ALA A 603 12.78 21.67 -40.92
C ALA A 603 14.12 21.71 -40.17
N ALA A 604 14.74 20.55 -39.98
CA ALA A 604 16.11 20.44 -39.47
C ALA A 604 17.10 20.33 -40.63
N GLU A 605 16.84 19.41 -41.57
CA GLU A 605 17.60 19.21 -42.80
C GLU A 605 16.63 18.87 -43.96
N PRO A 606 17.06 18.92 -45.24
CA PRO A 606 16.19 18.55 -46.35
C PRO A 606 15.61 17.12 -46.20
N GLY A 607 14.29 17.03 -46.00
CA GLY A 607 13.58 15.77 -45.79
C GLY A 607 13.60 15.24 -44.34
N HIS A 608 14.21 15.96 -43.40
CA HIS A 608 14.17 15.69 -41.96
C HIS A 608 13.57 16.89 -41.21
N TYR A 609 12.51 16.62 -40.47
CA TYR A 609 11.73 17.61 -39.74
C TYR A 609 11.66 17.24 -38.27
N VAL A 610 11.58 18.25 -37.40
CA VAL A 610 11.56 18.07 -35.96
C VAL A 610 10.35 18.79 -35.37
N ALA A 611 9.59 18.07 -34.55
CA ALA A 611 8.62 18.63 -33.62
C ALA A 611 9.25 18.71 -32.23
N GLY A 612 9.88 19.85 -31.91
CA GLY A 612 10.67 20.01 -30.68
C GLY A 612 9.86 20.26 -29.41
N SER A 613 8.57 20.57 -29.53
CA SER A 613 7.70 20.94 -28.41
C SER A 613 6.33 20.26 -28.53
N MET A 614 6.31 18.93 -28.39
CA MET A 614 5.08 18.14 -28.43
C MET A 614 4.64 17.77 -27.01
N SER A 615 3.61 18.43 -26.49
CA SER A 615 3.07 18.14 -25.16
C SER A 615 1.91 17.15 -25.24
N VAL A 616 2.10 15.94 -24.71
CA VAL A 616 1.05 14.92 -24.60
C VAL A 616 0.40 15.04 -23.22
N PRO A 617 -0.90 15.38 -23.09
CA PRO A 617 -1.44 15.73 -21.77
C PRO A 617 -1.66 14.54 -20.81
N TYR A 618 -1.90 13.32 -21.32
CA TYR A 618 -2.20 12.13 -20.52
C TYR A 618 -1.77 10.82 -21.21
N PRO A 619 -1.59 9.73 -20.45
CA PRO A 619 -1.20 8.44 -21.03
C PRO A 619 -2.38 7.84 -21.79
N GLY A 620 -2.11 7.21 -22.92
CA GLY A 620 -3.15 6.69 -23.80
C GLY A 620 -2.69 6.49 -25.24
N GLU A 621 -3.66 6.24 -26.10
CA GLU A 621 -3.45 6.02 -27.53
C GLU A 621 -3.57 7.36 -28.27
N TRP A 622 -2.47 7.78 -28.87
CA TRP A 622 -2.38 9.03 -29.61
C TRP A 622 -2.04 8.77 -31.08
N ALA A 623 -2.31 9.76 -31.92
CA ALA A 623 -1.80 9.80 -33.28
C ALA A 623 -1.18 11.17 -33.54
N LEU A 624 0.06 11.17 -34.03
CA LEU A 624 0.64 12.35 -34.66
C LEU A 624 0.09 12.44 -36.07
N ARG A 625 -0.85 13.36 -36.27
CA ARG A 625 -1.35 13.72 -37.60
C ARG A 625 -0.36 14.68 -38.23
N LEU A 626 0.18 14.30 -39.38
CA LEU A 626 1.03 15.12 -40.22
C LEU A 626 0.22 15.54 -41.44
N ASP A 627 0.14 16.84 -41.69
CA ASP A 627 -0.35 17.40 -42.94
C ASP A 627 0.87 17.85 -43.75
N ILE A 628 1.09 17.19 -44.90
CA ILE A 628 2.29 17.31 -45.72
C ILE A 628 1.88 17.90 -47.06
N ARG A 629 2.37 19.10 -47.38
CA ARG A 629 2.13 19.71 -48.69
C ARG A 629 3.09 19.10 -49.72
N VAL A 630 2.56 18.65 -50.85
CA VAL A 630 3.33 17.93 -51.89
C VAL A 630 3.23 18.57 -53.28
N SER A 631 2.49 19.67 -53.41
CA SER A 631 2.44 20.56 -54.56
C SER A 631 1.95 21.94 -54.11
N ASP A 632 1.74 22.88 -55.02
CA ASP A 632 1.17 24.20 -54.68
C ASP A 632 -0.30 24.10 -54.20
N PHE A 633 -0.99 23.00 -54.50
CA PHE A 633 -2.42 22.83 -54.24
C PHE A 633 -2.77 21.57 -53.44
N ASP A 634 -1.88 20.58 -53.38
CA ASP A 634 -2.17 19.27 -52.79
C ASP A 634 -1.51 19.10 -51.42
N GLU A 635 -2.34 18.74 -50.44
CA GLU A 635 -1.94 18.37 -49.09
C GLU A 635 -2.34 16.92 -48.80
N THR A 636 -1.43 16.17 -48.19
CA THR A 636 -1.68 14.78 -47.76
C THR A 636 -1.63 14.67 -46.25
N ARG A 637 -2.66 14.04 -45.70
CA ARG A 637 -2.76 13.78 -44.27
C ARG A 637 -2.36 12.36 -43.94
N VAL A 638 -1.37 12.20 -43.08
CA VAL A 638 -0.92 10.90 -42.56
C VAL A 638 -1.03 10.88 -41.05
N ARG A 639 -1.49 9.75 -40.50
CA ARG A 639 -1.57 9.55 -39.04
C ARG A 639 -0.55 8.51 -38.63
N VAL A 640 0.33 8.88 -37.72
CA VAL A 640 1.27 7.95 -37.09
C VAL A 640 0.79 7.64 -35.69
N PRO A 641 0.23 6.44 -35.45
CA PRO A 641 -0.23 6.05 -34.13
C PRO A 641 0.96 5.82 -33.19
N PHE A 642 0.81 6.20 -31.92
CA PHE A 642 1.75 5.87 -30.87
C PHE A 642 1.04 5.79 -29.51
N THR A 643 1.60 5.02 -28.59
CA THR A 643 1.10 4.93 -27.21
C THR A 643 1.97 5.81 -26.33
N ALA A 644 1.34 6.76 -25.62
CA ALA A 644 2.00 7.49 -24.54
C ALA A 644 1.79 6.70 -23.23
N HIS A 645 2.88 6.26 -22.60
CA HIS A 645 2.84 5.39 -21.43
C HIS A 645 2.70 6.10 -20.09
#